data_AF-A0A2P2DIQ3-F1
#
_entry.id   AF-A0A2P2DIQ3-F1
#
_cell.length_a   1.000
_cell.length_b   1.000
_cell.length_c   1.000
_cell.angle_alpha   90.00
_cell.angle_beta   90.00
_cell.angle_gamma   90.00
#
_symmetry.space_group_name_H-M   'P 1'
#
loop_
_entity.id
_entity.type
_entity.pdbx_description
1 polymer ?
#
loop_
_entity_poly.entity_id
_entity_poly.type
_entity_poly.pdbx_seq_one_letter_code
_entity_poly.pdbx_strand_id
1 'polypeptide(L)'
;MNDDNFYKYDLYTLEHIYAESKFVNELDTISSLNESIKSFIGQVSDYLYQSIIESKKVDIEEFVCPNIDKELVANFSKNPLYSSYIEINISEFVFKKFLKRIFEKDGLNNESHLIQKYIHSWLERKLALNIVQDFRFKTLDVLKILIDKTEMLRGFYIDLVDNIPKEWVTNNKEDWTSIQVSPDKIVDSIRLHDKEFIKKYDITLSELSKEKSWTFVREATRDSEYIWLNSEFHFISSVLIRTDILLWIEFWDNLKLPIIQDSVFSSSYTFIPKAYLQLIAALTENRVKVKSDLKVLLFIVSKNFFKNSVEQSNRFLIYEDNERKNEGNYFIFEKGLEKRKEWLEEKRNNYEILVQSLVLILSNSEIEDWIFSYKPKRNNSQFKQDANYNSEIELLIVTYKRKFNGQLNFELEAFNLQKFNFYVEVAKEKEYKKETLILIEAMTNFVSSDNFFWDRTFSEPYGSTLKGLSFVISQQENPIQIAKELIKKFKTIHQGWKPSKIDHSPIIKESFICSGVALLFEYEYAFRDKREETIFFKELLEHILMQIRFSLTDYSEYYQIPLRLLFLVANKIFTEVKELFELKLIDSYDDFYSLLVILSIDKIPLLETSKELLKVRMETDFLLLKRQLKNRNQEDKIHELEKMIEILEIEKKES
;
A
#
# COMPACT_ATOMS: atom_id res chain seq x y z
N MET A 1 -22.84 -0.60 -3.84
CA MET A 1 -21.77 0.38 -3.62
C MET A 1 -22.24 1.29 -2.49
N ASN A 2 -21.86 0.99 -1.24
CA ASN A 2 -22.32 1.68 -0.03
C ASN A 2 -21.54 2.96 0.22
N ASP A 3 -22.24 3.95 0.71
CA ASP A 3 -22.05 5.29 0.22
C ASP A 3 -21.89 6.18 1.46
N ASP A 4 -22.71 6.06 2.49
CA ASP A 4 -22.63 6.94 3.68
C ASP A 4 -21.33 6.89 4.52
N ASN A 5 -20.55 5.80 4.52
CA ASN A 5 -19.18 5.80 5.09
C ASN A 5 -18.08 6.02 4.02
N PHE A 6 -18.40 5.82 2.74
CA PHE A 6 -17.52 6.06 1.59
C PHE A 6 -17.31 7.56 1.36
N TYR A 7 -18.24 8.38 1.88
CA TYR A 7 -18.37 9.81 1.60
C TYR A 7 -17.50 10.74 2.42
N LYS A 8 -16.85 10.26 3.48
CA LYS A 8 -15.97 11.13 4.29
C LYS A 8 -14.72 11.57 3.50
N TYR A 9 -14.34 10.87 2.42
CA TYR A 9 -12.97 10.90 1.91
C TYR A 9 -12.77 10.86 0.38
N ASP A 10 -13.81 11.09 -0.45
CA ASP A 10 -13.69 11.10 -1.94
C ASP A 10 -14.31 12.36 -2.60
N LEU A 11 -13.63 12.89 -3.62
CA LEU A 11 -13.82 14.22 -4.21
C LEU A 11 -15.08 14.31 -5.08
N TYR A 12 -15.39 13.27 -5.86
CA TYR A 12 -16.61 13.19 -6.69
C TYR A 12 -17.89 13.07 -5.85
N THR A 13 -17.69 12.73 -4.59
CA THR A 13 -18.70 12.24 -3.68
C THR A 13 -19.09 13.32 -2.68
N LEU A 14 -18.14 14.19 -2.31
CA LEU A 14 -18.40 15.42 -1.56
C LEU A 14 -19.12 16.50 -2.41
N GLU A 15 -18.92 16.57 -3.72
CA GLU A 15 -19.64 17.51 -4.58
C GLU A 15 -21.09 17.07 -4.86
N HIS A 16 -21.27 15.79 -5.20
CA HIS A 16 -22.57 15.30 -5.66
C HIS A 16 -23.40 14.70 -4.54
N ILE A 17 -22.81 13.85 -3.69
CA ILE A 17 -23.57 13.17 -2.64
C ILE A 17 -23.70 14.00 -1.37
N TYR A 18 -22.77 14.91 -1.04
CA TYR A 18 -23.06 15.84 0.07
C TYR A 18 -24.23 16.77 -0.28
N ALA A 19 -24.33 17.24 -1.52
CA ALA A 19 -25.46 18.05 -1.97
C ALA A 19 -26.75 17.21 -2.06
N GLU A 20 -26.68 16.00 -2.63
CA GLU A 20 -27.79 15.04 -2.69
C GLU A 20 -28.28 14.64 -1.30
N SER A 21 -27.40 14.14 -0.43
CA SER A 21 -27.69 13.75 0.96
C SER A 21 -28.21 14.93 1.77
N LYS A 22 -27.61 16.13 1.65
CA LYS A 22 -28.12 17.32 2.31
C LYS A 22 -29.52 17.68 1.81
N PHE A 23 -29.76 17.61 0.50
CA PHE A 23 -31.08 17.88 -0.08
C PHE A 23 -32.12 16.82 0.34
N VAL A 24 -31.76 15.54 0.34
CA VAL A 24 -32.58 14.43 0.84
C VAL A 24 -32.92 14.64 2.32
N ASN A 25 -31.94 15.03 3.13
CA ASN A 25 -32.15 15.34 4.55
C ASN A 25 -33.04 16.58 4.73
N GLU A 26 -32.90 17.61 3.88
CA GLU A 26 -33.78 18.77 3.87
C GLU A 26 -35.22 18.34 3.53
N LEU A 27 -35.43 17.50 2.51
CA LEU A 27 -36.74 16.92 2.18
C LEU A 27 -37.32 16.14 3.37
N ASP A 28 -36.49 15.35 4.06
CA ASP A 28 -36.90 14.58 5.24
C ASP A 28 -37.38 15.45 6.40
N THR A 29 -36.91 16.69 6.53
CA THR A 29 -37.36 17.61 7.59
C THR A 29 -38.73 18.24 7.31
N ILE A 30 -39.25 18.14 6.08
CA ILE A 30 -40.52 18.74 5.68
C ILE A 30 -41.65 17.74 5.92
N SER A 31 -42.33 17.86 7.07
CA SER A 31 -43.38 16.92 7.48
C SER A 31 -44.51 16.76 6.44
N SER A 32 -44.89 17.83 5.75
CA SER A 32 -45.99 17.78 4.79
C SER A 32 -45.65 16.97 3.53
N LEU A 33 -44.41 17.08 3.03
CA LEU A 33 -43.86 16.25 1.95
C LEU A 33 -43.82 14.77 2.33
N ASN A 34 -43.39 14.47 3.56
CA ASN A 34 -43.35 13.09 4.04
C ASN A 34 -44.76 12.46 4.11
N GLU A 35 -45.74 13.21 4.61
CA GLU A 35 -47.13 12.73 4.68
C GLU A 35 -47.75 12.57 3.29
N SER A 36 -47.40 13.43 2.32
CA SER A 36 -47.98 13.37 0.97
C SER A 36 -47.53 12.14 0.16
N ILE A 37 -46.34 11.59 0.43
CA ILE A 37 -45.83 10.38 -0.26
C ILE A 37 -46.05 9.07 0.50
N LYS A 38 -46.44 9.13 1.78
CA LYS A 38 -46.53 7.95 2.66
C LYS A 38 -47.42 6.84 2.11
N SER A 39 -48.60 7.21 1.63
CA SER A 39 -49.55 6.26 1.01
C SER A 39 -48.97 5.61 -0.24
N PHE A 40 -48.29 6.40 -1.08
CA PHE A 40 -47.64 5.91 -2.30
C PHE A 40 -46.52 4.91 -1.99
N ILE A 41 -45.63 5.23 -1.04
CA ILE A 41 -44.56 4.31 -0.62
C ILE A 41 -45.15 3.02 -0.03
N GLY A 42 -46.22 3.12 0.76
CA GLY A 42 -46.95 1.95 1.28
C GLY A 42 -47.49 1.06 0.16
N GLN A 43 -48.14 1.65 -0.86
CA GLN A 43 -48.62 0.93 -2.03
C GLN A 43 -47.48 0.26 -2.80
N VAL A 44 -46.37 0.96 -3.05
CA VAL A 44 -45.20 0.38 -3.73
C VAL A 44 -44.66 -0.82 -2.97
N SER A 45 -44.57 -0.72 -1.63
CA SER A 45 -44.15 -1.82 -0.76
C SER A 45 -45.11 -3.01 -0.83
N ASP A 46 -46.43 -2.77 -0.83
CA ASP A 46 -47.45 -3.82 -0.96
C ASP A 46 -47.34 -4.57 -2.28
N TYR A 47 -47.23 -3.84 -3.41
CA TYR A 47 -47.07 -4.43 -4.73
C TYR A 47 -45.74 -5.16 -4.88
N LEU A 48 -44.66 -4.63 -4.29
CA LEU A 48 -43.37 -5.33 -4.23
C LEU A 48 -43.51 -6.69 -3.53
N TYR A 49 -44.12 -6.72 -2.34
CA TYR A 49 -44.34 -7.95 -1.60
C TYR A 49 -45.19 -8.95 -2.39
N GLN A 50 -46.32 -8.51 -2.95
CA GLN A 50 -47.16 -9.37 -3.81
C GLN A 50 -46.39 -9.89 -5.01
N SER A 51 -45.56 -9.06 -5.65
CA SER A 51 -44.75 -9.49 -6.79
C SER A 51 -43.65 -10.50 -6.42
N ILE A 52 -43.24 -10.53 -5.14
CA ILE A 52 -42.27 -11.50 -4.61
C ILE A 52 -42.96 -12.82 -4.29
N ILE A 53 -44.09 -12.78 -3.56
CA ILE A 53 -44.78 -13.99 -3.10
C ILE A 53 -45.62 -14.65 -4.21
N GLU A 54 -46.30 -13.86 -5.02
CA GLU A 54 -47.29 -14.34 -5.98
C GLU A 54 -46.76 -14.33 -7.43
N SER A 55 -45.53 -13.83 -7.65
CA SER A 55 -44.96 -13.61 -9.00
C SER A 55 -45.88 -12.79 -9.93
N LYS A 56 -46.74 -11.96 -9.36
CA LYS A 56 -47.72 -11.16 -10.09
C LYS A 56 -47.02 -10.05 -10.88
N LYS A 57 -47.40 -9.89 -12.15
CA LYS A 57 -46.98 -8.74 -12.97
C LYS A 57 -47.72 -7.50 -12.46
N VAL A 58 -46.98 -6.44 -12.18
CA VAL A 58 -47.51 -5.18 -11.68
C VAL A 58 -47.72 -4.24 -12.87
N ASP A 59 -48.89 -3.63 -12.97
CA ASP A 59 -49.18 -2.56 -13.93
C ASP A 59 -48.90 -1.21 -13.25
N ILE A 60 -47.95 -0.45 -13.77
CA ILE A 60 -47.54 0.82 -13.17
C ILE A 60 -48.61 1.91 -13.31
N GLU A 61 -49.57 1.75 -14.23
CA GLU A 61 -50.66 2.72 -14.42
C GLU A 61 -51.72 2.63 -13.31
N GLU A 62 -51.69 1.56 -12.48
CA GLU A 62 -52.58 1.41 -11.32
C GLU A 62 -52.17 2.28 -10.12
N PHE A 63 -50.98 2.89 -10.15
CA PHE A 63 -50.47 3.71 -9.05
C PHE A 63 -50.99 5.15 -9.10
N VAL A 64 -51.48 5.63 -7.97
CA VAL A 64 -51.86 7.04 -7.81
C VAL A 64 -50.62 7.84 -7.40
N CYS A 65 -50.01 8.55 -8.36
CA CYS A 65 -48.84 9.39 -8.11
C CYS A 65 -49.19 10.61 -7.22
N PRO A 66 -48.46 10.85 -6.12
CA PRO A 66 -48.59 12.07 -5.33
C PRO A 66 -48.25 13.32 -6.15
N ASN A 67 -48.87 14.45 -5.82
CA ASN A 67 -48.48 15.76 -6.34
C ASN A 67 -47.74 16.53 -5.25
N ILE A 68 -46.41 16.58 -5.36
CA ILE A 68 -45.52 17.28 -4.42
C ILE A 68 -45.04 18.64 -4.94
N ASP A 69 -45.42 19.02 -6.18
CA ASP A 69 -44.89 20.20 -6.86
C ASP A 69 -45.13 21.48 -6.05
N LYS A 70 -46.33 21.65 -5.48
CA LYS A 70 -46.67 22.85 -4.66
C LYS A 70 -45.77 22.98 -3.44
N GLU A 71 -45.47 21.86 -2.79
CA GLU A 71 -44.65 21.82 -1.58
C GLU A 71 -43.17 22.02 -1.91
N LEU A 72 -42.70 21.46 -3.03
CA LEU A 72 -41.36 21.71 -3.55
C LEU A 72 -41.17 23.18 -3.92
N VAL A 73 -42.12 23.82 -4.61
CA VAL A 73 -42.08 25.27 -4.90
C VAL A 73 -42.03 26.09 -3.61
N ALA A 74 -42.89 25.77 -2.63
CA ALA A 74 -42.98 26.54 -1.39
C ALA A 74 -41.66 26.53 -0.59
N ASN A 75 -40.97 25.38 -0.55
CA ASN A 75 -39.76 25.21 0.25
C ASN A 75 -38.46 25.48 -0.52
N PHE A 76 -38.44 25.25 -1.84
CA PHE A 76 -37.22 25.27 -2.65
C PHE A 76 -37.24 26.26 -3.82
N SER A 77 -38.25 27.12 -3.98
CA SER A 77 -38.29 28.14 -5.07
C SER A 77 -37.06 29.04 -5.16
N LYS A 78 -36.32 29.23 -4.06
CA LYS A 78 -35.08 30.01 -4.02
C LYS A 78 -33.81 29.16 -4.09
N ASN A 79 -33.94 27.83 -4.10
CA ASN A 79 -32.82 26.91 -4.23
C ASN A 79 -32.37 26.89 -5.71
N PRO A 80 -31.10 27.20 -6.03
CA PRO A 80 -30.57 27.25 -7.40
C PRO A 80 -30.81 25.96 -8.20
N LEU A 81 -30.79 24.80 -7.52
CA LEU A 81 -31.02 23.49 -8.12
C LEU A 81 -32.49 23.28 -8.54
N TYR A 82 -33.41 23.92 -7.83
CA TYR A 82 -34.83 23.88 -8.13
C TYR A 82 -35.23 24.96 -9.14
N SER A 83 -34.70 26.18 -9.01
CA SER A 83 -35.02 27.29 -9.92
C SER A 83 -34.52 27.12 -11.35
N SER A 84 -33.55 26.22 -11.59
CA SER A 84 -33.07 25.85 -12.93
C SER A 84 -34.00 24.87 -13.65
N TYR A 85 -34.99 24.30 -12.96
CA TYR A 85 -36.02 23.44 -13.53
C TYR A 85 -37.34 24.22 -13.61
N ILE A 86 -37.70 24.69 -14.81
CA ILE A 86 -38.90 25.52 -15.07
C ILE A 86 -39.95 24.72 -15.88
N GLU A 87 -39.83 23.39 -15.95
CA GLU A 87 -40.85 22.56 -16.59
C GLU A 87 -41.97 22.18 -15.61
N ILE A 88 -43.18 22.06 -16.15
CA ILE A 88 -44.41 21.76 -15.41
C ILE A 88 -44.50 20.24 -15.27
N ASN A 89 -44.52 19.76 -14.01
CA ASN A 89 -44.83 18.39 -13.55
C ASN A 89 -43.63 17.45 -13.25
N ILE A 90 -42.76 17.88 -12.32
CA ILE A 90 -41.68 17.03 -11.74
C ILE A 90 -42.28 15.77 -11.11
N SER A 91 -43.38 15.94 -10.36
CA SER A 91 -44.02 14.86 -9.62
C SER A 91 -44.36 13.66 -10.52
N GLU A 92 -45.13 13.87 -11.59
CA GLU A 92 -45.55 12.77 -12.46
C GLU A 92 -44.37 12.02 -13.08
N PHE A 93 -43.36 12.75 -13.54
CA PHE A 93 -42.17 12.15 -14.15
C PHE A 93 -41.38 11.30 -13.15
N VAL A 94 -41.05 11.87 -11.98
CA VAL A 94 -40.20 11.24 -10.98
C VAL A 94 -40.88 9.99 -10.41
N PHE A 95 -42.17 10.05 -10.05
CA PHE A 95 -42.89 8.88 -9.54
C PHE A 95 -43.05 7.77 -10.58
N LYS A 96 -43.41 8.10 -11.84
CA LYS A 96 -43.52 7.11 -12.91
C LYS A 96 -42.17 6.45 -13.22
N LYS A 97 -41.09 7.23 -13.30
CA LYS A 97 -39.75 6.67 -13.54
C LYS A 97 -39.29 5.78 -12.39
N PHE A 98 -39.60 6.14 -11.13
CA PHE A 98 -39.33 5.31 -9.96
C PHE A 98 -40.02 3.94 -10.06
N LEU A 99 -41.32 3.92 -10.39
CA LEU A 99 -42.08 2.67 -10.60
C LEU A 99 -41.51 1.83 -11.74
N LYS A 100 -41.18 2.44 -12.88
CA LYS A 100 -40.58 1.76 -14.04
C LYS A 100 -39.24 1.09 -13.69
N ARG A 101 -38.40 1.75 -12.91
CA ARG A 101 -37.11 1.18 -12.46
C ARG A 101 -37.30 -0.07 -11.59
N ILE A 102 -38.37 -0.13 -10.80
CA ILE A 102 -38.69 -1.27 -9.93
C ILE A 102 -39.39 -2.40 -10.71
N PHE A 103 -40.45 -2.10 -11.45
CA PHE A 103 -41.35 -3.12 -12.00
C PHE A 103 -41.12 -3.45 -13.49
N GLU A 104 -40.51 -2.53 -14.26
CA GLU A 104 -40.27 -2.71 -15.70
C GLU A 104 -38.78 -2.87 -16.05
N LYS A 105 -37.87 -2.68 -15.08
CA LYS A 105 -36.40 -2.70 -15.27
C LYS A 105 -35.94 -1.83 -16.45
N ASP A 106 -36.52 -0.63 -16.59
CA ASP A 106 -36.29 0.35 -17.67
C ASP A 106 -34.89 1.03 -17.64
N GLY A 107 -33.86 0.29 -17.21
CA GLY A 107 -32.46 0.72 -17.19
C GLY A 107 -32.07 1.71 -16.06
N LEU A 108 -30.84 2.22 -16.18
CA LEU A 108 -30.26 3.18 -15.24
C LEU A 108 -30.96 4.53 -15.28
N ASN A 109 -30.74 5.32 -14.24
CA ASN A 109 -31.27 6.68 -14.16
C ASN A 109 -30.67 7.57 -15.27
N ASN A 110 -31.48 7.88 -16.30
CA ASN A 110 -31.11 8.71 -17.45
C ASN A 110 -31.70 10.13 -17.35
N GLU A 111 -31.93 10.59 -16.12
CA GLU A 111 -32.49 11.90 -15.82
C GLU A 111 -31.61 13.03 -16.33
N SER A 112 -32.23 13.97 -17.04
CA SER A 112 -31.57 15.15 -17.59
C SER A 112 -31.29 16.23 -16.54
N HIS A 113 -31.87 16.12 -15.34
CA HIS A 113 -31.76 17.15 -14.29
C HIS A 113 -31.40 16.59 -12.90
N LEU A 114 -30.48 17.27 -12.22
CA LEU A 114 -29.99 16.90 -10.87
C LEU A 114 -31.09 16.75 -9.81
N ILE A 115 -32.12 17.61 -9.87
CA ILE A 115 -33.21 17.63 -8.91
C ILE A 115 -34.04 16.33 -8.93
N GLN A 116 -34.23 15.74 -10.11
CA GLN A 116 -34.96 14.49 -10.28
C GLN A 116 -34.22 13.35 -9.58
N LYS A 117 -32.88 13.32 -9.76
CA LYS A 117 -32.01 12.32 -9.12
C LYS A 117 -32.10 12.38 -7.61
N TYR A 118 -32.11 13.59 -7.04
CA TYR A 118 -32.15 13.74 -5.59
C TYR A 118 -33.51 13.36 -5.00
N ILE A 119 -34.61 13.64 -5.72
CA ILE A 119 -35.94 13.17 -5.31
C ILE A 119 -36.04 11.64 -5.43
N HIS A 120 -35.45 11.01 -6.46
CA HIS A 120 -35.36 9.54 -6.52
C HIS A 120 -34.60 8.95 -5.34
N SER A 121 -33.44 9.50 -4.99
CA SER A 121 -32.69 9.02 -3.82
C SER A 121 -33.47 9.17 -2.52
N TRP A 122 -34.27 10.25 -2.40
CA TRP A 122 -35.22 10.38 -1.29
C TRP A 122 -36.31 9.30 -1.31
N LEU A 123 -36.94 9.03 -2.46
CA LEU A 123 -37.95 7.97 -2.58
C LEU A 123 -37.38 6.57 -2.31
N GLU A 124 -36.17 6.30 -2.81
CA GLU A 124 -35.41 5.07 -2.54
C GLU A 124 -35.18 4.88 -1.04
N ARG A 125 -34.73 5.92 -0.33
CA ARG A 125 -34.57 5.92 1.13
C ARG A 125 -35.88 5.65 1.85
N LYS A 126 -36.97 6.33 1.46
CA LYS A 126 -38.29 6.15 2.07
C LYS A 126 -38.84 4.75 1.88
N LEU A 127 -38.64 4.17 0.71
CA LEU A 127 -39.04 2.79 0.42
C LEU A 127 -38.24 1.81 1.29
N ALA A 128 -36.92 1.98 1.41
CA ALA A 128 -36.07 1.14 2.24
C ALA A 128 -36.51 1.18 3.71
N LEU A 129 -36.72 2.37 4.27
CA LEU A 129 -37.18 2.55 5.65
C LEU A 129 -38.58 1.95 5.88
N ASN A 130 -39.49 2.10 4.91
CA ASN A 130 -40.82 1.51 4.99
C ASN A 130 -40.76 -0.03 4.98
N ILE A 131 -39.91 -0.62 4.13
CA ILE A 131 -39.73 -2.07 4.06
C ILE A 131 -39.14 -2.62 5.35
N VAL A 132 -38.15 -1.94 5.93
CA VAL A 132 -37.54 -2.32 7.22
C VAL A 132 -38.56 -2.35 8.37
N GLN A 133 -39.58 -1.50 8.31
CA GLN A 133 -40.66 -1.45 9.30
C GLN A 133 -41.75 -2.51 9.07
N ASP A 134 -41.76 -3.15 7.90
CA ASP A 134 -42.76 -4.11 7.49
C ASP A 134 -42.29 -5.55 7.73
N PHE A 135 -42.87 -6.20 8.75
CA PHE A 135 -42.54 -7.56 9.14
C PHE A 135 -42.75 -8.61 8.06
N ARG A 136 -43.50 -8.31 6.98
CA ARG A 136 -43.65 -9.22 5.83
C ARG A 136 -42.32 -9.46 5.12
N PHE A 137 -41.39 -8.50 5.15
CA PHE A 137 -40.09 -8.59 4.50
C PHE A 137 -38.98 -9.20 5.37
N LYS A 138 -39.28 -9.63 6.60
CA LYS A 138 -38.27 -9.99 7.60
C LYS A 138 -37.40 -11.21 7.26
N THR A 139 -37.80 -12.04 6.32
CA THR A 139 -37.14 -13.30 6.00
C THR A 139 -36.10 -13.11 4.91
N LEU A 140 -34.96 -13.78 5.03
CA LEU A 140 -33.85 -13.65 4.09
C LEU A 140 -34.25 -14.00 2.63
N ASP A 141 -35.10 -15.02 2.42
CA ASP A 141 -35.55 -15.40 1.08
C ASP A 141 -36.34 -14.29 0.37
N VAL A 142 -37.21 -13.59 1.10
CA VAL A 142 -37.94 -12.42 0.60
C VAL A 142 -36.96 -11.28 0.28
N LEU A 143 -35.97 -11.04 1.14
CA LEU A 143 -34.96 -10.00 0.93
C LEU A 143 -34.07 -10.28 -0.30
N LYS A 144 -33.70 -11.54 -0.56
CA LYS A 144 -32.93 -11.92 -1.76
C LYS A 144 -33.67 -11.53 -3.04
N ILE A 145 -34.94 -11.91 -3.14
CA ILE A 145 -35.78 -11.59 -4.31
C ILE A 145 -36.04 -10.08 -4.39
N LEU A 146 -36.18 -9.40 -3.24
CA LEU A 146 -36.33 -7.95 -3.19
C LEU A 146 -35.13 -7.25 -3.81
N ILE A 147 -33.90 -7.62 -3.44
CA ILE A 147 -32.68 -7.03 -4.00
C ILE A 147 -32.61 -7.23 -5.51
N ASP A 148 -32.96 -8.41 -6.02
CA ASP A 148 -32.97 -8.68 -7.47
C ASP A 148 -34.03 -7.86 -8.23
N LYS A 149 -35.16 -7.54 -7.58
CA LYS A 149 -36.20 -6.65 -8.14
C LYS A 149 -35.80 -5.18 -8.06
N THR A 150 -35.04 -4.79 -7.05
CA THR A 150 -34.59 -3.42 -6.84
C THR A 150 -33.14 -3.18 -7.25
N GLU A 151 -32.55 -4.04 -8.08
CA GLU A 151 -31.13 -3.97 -8.46
C GLU A 151 -30.73 -2.61 -9.09
N MET A 152 -31.70 -1.93 -9.69
CA MET A 152 -31.54 -0.61 -10.31
C MET A 152 -31.58 0.54 -9.28
N LEU A 153 -31.95 0.28 -8.02
CA LEU A 153 -32.10 1.28 -6.96
C LEU A 153 -30.90 1.22 -5.99
N ARG A 154 -29.89 2.03 -6.27
CA ARG A 154 -28.64 2.03 -5.49
C ARG A 154 -28.83 2.58 -4.08
N GLY A 155 -29.48 3.74 -3.93
CA GLY A 155 -29.78 4.36 -2.62
C GLY A 155 -30.61 3.42 -1.75
N PHE A 156 -31.60 2.76 -2.36
CA PHE A 156 -32.45 1.79 -1.68
C PHE A 156 -31.63 0.65 -1.05
N TYR A 157 -30.70 0.03 -1.81
CA TYR A 157 -29.84 -1.04 -1.29
C TYR A 157 -29.06 -0.58 -0.05
N ILE A 158 -28.53 0.65 -0.10
CA ILE A 158 -27.70 1.22 0.96
C ILE A 158 -28.52 1.43 2.23
N ASP A 159 -29.63 2.16 2.11
CA ASP A 159 -30.53 2.43 3.21
C ASP A 159 -31.13 1.13 3.77
N LEU A 160 -31.43 0.14 2.92
CA LEU A 160 -31.93 -1.15 3.37
C LEU A 160 -30.88 -1.88 4.24
N VAL A 161 -29.65 -2.02 3.73
CA VAL A 161 -28.57 -2.70 4.44
C VAL A 161 -28.21 -2.00 5.76
N ASP A 162 -28.23 -0.66 5.79
CA ASP A 162 -27.89 0.11 6.98
C ASP A 162 -29.00 0.11 8.05
N ASN A 163 -30.25 -0.19 7.67
CA ASN A 163 -31.41 -0.15 8.57
C ASN A 163 -32.04 -1.52 8.89
N ILE A 164 -31.58 -2.63 8.32
CA ILE A 164 -32.10 -3.97 8.67
C ILE A 164 -32.01 -4.19 10.20
N PRO A 165 -33.11 -4.53 10.89
CA PRO A 165 -33.12 -4.69 12.34
C PRO A 165 -32.27 -5.87 12.75
N LYS A 166 -31.48 -5.69 13.82
CA LYS A 166 -30.63 -6.76 14.36
C LYS A 166 -31.45 -8.01 14.71
N GLU A 167 -32.68 -7.84 15.18
CA GLU A 167 -33.60 -8.92 15.54
C GLU A 167 -33.99 -9.80 14.34
N TRP A 168 -34.04 -9.26 13.12
CA TRP A 168 -34.35 -10.07 11.92
C TRP A 168 -33.25 -11.08 11.64
N VAL A 169 -32.01 -10.66 11.89
CA VAL A 169 -30.81 -11.47 11.71
C VAL A 169 -30.64 -12.46 12.86
N THR A 170 -30.68 -11.99 14.11
CA THR A 170 -30.37 -12.84 15.27
C THR A 170 -31.42 -13.91 15.52
N ASN A 171 -32.69 -13.65 15.24
CA ASN A 171 -33.76 -14.64 15.41
C ASN A 171 -33.69 -15.78 14.38
N ASN A 172 -33.06 -15.56 13.21
CA ASN A 172 -32.94 -16.54 12.13
C ASN A 172 -31.48 -16.76 11.74
N LYS A 173 -30.56 -16.77 12.71
CA LYS A 173 -29.11 -16.74 12.45
C LYS A 173 -28.62 -17.80 11.45
N GLU A 174 -29.21 -18.99 11.45
CA GLU A 174 -28.80 -20.10 10.58
C GLU A 174 -29.03 -19.79 9.10
N ASP A 175 -30.10 -19.07 8.76
CA ASP A 175 -30.39 -18.65 7.38
C ASP A 175 -29.31 -17.68 6.87
N TRP A 176 -28.79 -16.82 7.76
CA TRP A 176 -27.80 -15.81 7.42
C TRP A 176 -26.36 -16.33 7.43
N THR A 177 -26.03 -17.32 8.25
CA THR A 177 -24.64 -17.80 8.39
C THR A 177 -24.37 -19.11 7.64
N SER A 178 -25.39 -19.89 7.30
CA SER A 178 -25.20 -21.19 6.66
C SER A 178 -24.86 -21.07 5.17
N ILE A 179 -23.89 -21.88 4.73
CA ILE A 179 -23.48 -21.97 3.33
C ILE A 179 -23.58 -23.42 2.90
N GLN A 180 -24.66 -23.73 2.18
CA GLN A 180 -25.00 -25.08 1.70
C GLN A 180 -24.80 -25.24 0.18
N VAL A 181 -24.13 -24.28 -0.45
CA VAL A 181 -23.83 -24.30 -1.88
C VAL A 181 -22.36 -24.61 -2.13
N SER A 182 -22.04 -25.09 -3.32
CA SER A 182 -20.67 -25.31 -3.75
C SER A 182 -19.92 -23.98 -3.93
N PRO A 183 -18.58 -23.93 -3.72
CA PRO A 183 -17.81 -22.68 -3.79
C PRO A 183 -17.94 -21.89 -5.09
N ASP A 184 -18.13 -22.57 -6.22
CA ASP A 184 -18.35 -21.95 -7.54
C ASP A 184 -19.67 -21.20 -7.66
N LYS A 185 -20.65 -21.50 -6.79
CA LYS A 185 -21.92 -20.77 -6.71
C LYS A 185 -21.86 -19.57 -5.77
N ILE A 186 -20.85 -19.50 -4.90
CA ILE A 186 -20.66 -18.39 -3.96
C ILE A 186 -20.12 -17.15 -4.68
N VAL A 187 -19.33 -17.38 -5.72
CA VAL A 187 -18.61 -16.33 -6.43
C VAL A 187 -19.30 -15.94 -7.73
N ASP A 188 -19.16 -14.68 -8.12
CA ASP A 188 -19.47 -14.23 -9.46
C ASP A 188 -18.22 -14.25 -10.34
N SER A 189 -18.33 -14.83 -11.53
CA SER A 189 -17.21 -15.00 -12.46
C SER A 189 -17.18 -13.85 -13.47
N ILE A 190 -17.02 -12.62 -13.00
CA ILE A 190 -16.96 -11.46 -13.91
C ILE A 190 -15.57 -11.36 -14.58
N ARG A 191 -14.50 -11.88 -13.94
CA ARG A 191 -13.10 -11.73 -14.41
C ARG A 191 -12.19 -12.96 -14.30
N LEU A 192 -12.69 -14.11 -13.82
CA LEU A 192 -11.87 -15.33 -13.83
C LEU A 192 -11.70 -15.83 -15.26
N HIS A 193 -10.45 -15.97 -15.70
CA HIS A 193 -10.12 -16.61 -16.97
C HIS A 193 -10.56 -18.09 -17.03
N ASP A 194 -10.88 -18.72 -15.89
CA ASP A 194 -11.31 -20.12 -15.85
C ASP A 194 -12.15 -20.45 -14.59
N LYS A 195 -13.41 -20.88 -14.77
CA LYS A 195 -14.25 -21.44 -13.69
C LYS A 195 -13.67 -22.76 -13.15
N GLU A 196 -12.85 -23.46 -13.93
CA GLU A 196 -12.15 -24.65 -13.46
C GLU A 196 -11.11 -24.34 -12.39
N PHE A 197 -10.61 -23.11 -12.31
CA PHE A 197 -9.62 -22.73 -11.29
C PHE A 197 -10.17 -22.95 -9.88
N ILE A 198 -11.37 -22.45 -9.58
CA ILE A 198 -12.01 -22.64 -8.26
C ILE A 198 -12.30 -24.12 -8.00
N LYS A 199 -12.70 -24.87 -9.04
CA LYS A 199 -12.97 -26.31 -8.90
C LYS A 199 -11.73 -27.13 -8.59
N LYS A 200 -10.55 -26.69 -9.05
CA LYS A 200 -9.25 -27.33 -8.80
C LYS A 200 -8.51 -26.70 -7.61
N TYR A 201 -9.04 -25.63 -7.02
CA TYR A 201 -8.37 -24.86 -5.98
C TYR A 201 -8.08 -25.68 -4.71
N ASP A 202 -8.94 -26.64 -4.35
CA ASP A 202 -8.67 -27.56 -3.23
C ASP A 202 -7.40 -28.41 -3.45
N ILE A 203 -7.11 -28.77 -4.70
CA ILE A 203 -5.87 -29.50 -5.07
C ILE A 203 -4.69 -28.56 -4.86
N THR A 204 -4.75 -27.34 -5.42
CA THR A 204 -3.70 -26.33 -5.24
C THR A 204 -3.44 -26.02 -3.77
N LEU A 205 -4.49 -25.86 -2.96
CA LEU A 205 -4.39 -25.65 -1.52
C LEU A 205 -3.68 -26.79 -0.79
N SER A 206 -3.89 -28.03 -1.23
CA SER A 206 -3.27 -29.21 -0.62
C SER A 206 -1.77 -29.32 -0.91
N GLU A 207 -1.32 -28.71 -2.02
CA GLU A 207 0.09 -28.67 -2.43
C GLU A 207 0.87 -27.53 -1.77
N LEU A 208 0.19 -26.51 -1.20
CA LEU A 208 0.83 -25.40 -0.52
C LEU A 208 1.40 -25.82 0.85
N SER A 209 2.64 -25.41 1.13
CA SER A 209 3.23 -25.56 2.47
C SER A 209 2.44 -24.75 3.50
N LYS A 210 2.12 -25.40 4.62
CA LYS A 210 1.44 -24.81 5.78
C LYS A 210 2.40 -24.49 6.93
N GLU A 211 3.71 -24.62 6.71
CA GLU A 211 4.71 -24.38 7.75
C GLU A 211 4.74 -22.91 8.20
N LYS A 212 4.56 -21.97 7.26
CA LYS A 212 4.51 -20.53 7.52
C LYS A 212 3.14 -19.97 7.16
N SER A 213 2.35 -19.65 8.19
CA SER A 213 0.97 -19.17 8.07
C SER A 213 0.82 -17.98 7.11
N TRP A 214 1.72 -16.98 7.19
CA TRP A 214 1.67 -15.82 6.31
C TRP A 214 1.99 -16.16 4.85
N THR A 215 3.02 -16.98 4.62
CA THR A 215 3.38 -17.45 3.27
C THR A 215 2.23 -18.23 2.65
N PHE A 216 1.62 -19.13 3.42
CA PHE A 216 0.42 -19.85 3.01
C PHE A 216 -0.71 -18.89 2.61
N VAL A 217 -1.04 -17.91 3.45
CA VAL A 217 -2.09 -16.91 3.17
C VAL A 217 -1.78 -16.15 1.88
N ARG A 218 -0.54 -15.69 1.70
CA ARG A 218 -0.14 -14.91 0.52
C ARG A 218 -0.32 -15.70 -0.78
N GLU A 219 0.10 -16.96 -0.81
CA GLU A 219 -0.04 -17.80 -1.99
C GLU A 219 -1.50 -18.24 -2.21
N ALA A 220 -2.21 -18.64 -1.15
CA ALA A 220 -3.61 -19.04 -1.21
C ALA A 220 -4.53 -17.89 -1.68
N THR A 221 -4.22 -16.65 -1.33
CA THR A 221 -5.06 -15.48 -1.64
C THR A 221 -4.51 -14.62 -2.78
N ARG A 222 -3.57 -15.13 -3.58
CA ARG A 222 -2.89 -14.38 -4.63
C ARG A 222 -3.84 -13.81 -5.68
N ASP A 223 -4.85 -14.60 -6.06
CA ASP A 223 -5.78 -14.26 -7.15
C ASP A 223 -7.17 -13.81 -6.64
N SER A 224 -7.31 -13.55 -5.34
CA SER A 224 -8.59 -13.17 -4.73
C SER A 224 -9.17 -11.86 -5.28
N GLU A 225 -8.32 -10.96 -5.79
CA GLU A 225 -8.75 -9.68 -6.37
C GLU A 225 -9.58 -9.83 -7.66
N TYR A 226 -9.48 -11.00 -8.30
CA TYR A 226 -10.24 -11.34 -9.50
C TYR A 226 -11.55 -12.07 -9.19
N ILE A 227 -11.84 -12.29 -7.90
CA ILE A 227 -13.00 -13.05 -7.41
C ILE A 227 -13.88 -12.12 -6.58
N TRP A 228 -15.19 -12.22 -6.77
CA TRP A 228 -16.19 -11.45 -6.06
C TRP A 228 -17.27 -12.39 -5.56
N LEU A 229 -17.86 -12.08 -4.40
CA LEU A 229 -19.09 -12.74 -4.00
C LEU A 229 -20.21 -12.41 -5.00
N ASN A 230 -21.09 -13.36 -5.25
CA ASN A 230 -22.33 -13.08 -5.98
C ASN A 230 -23.23 -12.09 -5.20
N SER A 231 -24.29 -11.59 -5.83
CA SER A 231 -25.20 -10.60 -5.24
C SER A 231 -25.78 -11.04 -3.89
N GLU A 232 -26.14 -12.32 -3.75
CA GLU A 232 -26.71 -12.90 -2.53
C GLU A 232 -25.73 -12.87 -1.36
N PHE A 233 -24.55 -13.49 -1.51
CA PHE A 233 -23.55 -13.58 -0.43
C PHE A 233 -22.93 -12.22 -0.13
N HIS A 234 -22.83 -11.37 -1.15
CA HIS A 234 -22.46 -9.98 -0.99
C HIS A 234 -23.44 -9.21 -0.10
N PHE A 235 -24.76 -9.38 -0.33
CA PHE A 235 -25.81 -8.77 0.49
C PHE A 235 -25.77 -9.30 1.93
N ILE A 236 -25.69 -10.61 2.11
CA ILE A 236 -25.58 -11.24 3.44
C ILE A 236 -24.38 -10.67 4.21
N SER A 237 -23.20 -10.67 3.61
CA SER A 237 -21.98 -10.11 4.22
C SER A 237 -22.17 -8.63 4.59
N SER A 238 -22.78 -7.85 3.71
CA SER A 238 -23.02 -6.42 3.91
C SER A 238 -23.96 -6.15 5.10
N VAL A 239 -25.03 -6.93 5.25
CA VAL A 239 -25.94 -6.80 6.39
C VAL A 239 -25.25 -7.24 7.69
N LEU A 240 -24.59 -8.39 7.66
CA LEU A 240 -23.99 -8.99 8.85
C LEU A 240 -22.89 -8.13 9.47
N ILE A 241 -22.00 -7.53 8.67
CA ILE A 241 -20.88 -6.73 9.20
C ILE A 241 -21.36 -5.48 9.96
N ARG A 242 -22.57 -4.98 9.64
CA ARG A 242 -23.18 -3.80 10.28
C ARG A 242 -24.06 -4.14 11.47
N THR A 243 -24.74 -5.29 11.41
CA THR A 243 -25.74 -5.69 12.42
C THR A 243 -25.14 -6.50 13.56
N ASP A 244 -24.31 -7.51 13.25
CA ASP A 244 -23.67 -8.35 14.24
C ASP A 244 -22.35 -8.95 13.73
N ILE A 245 -21.24 -8.42 14.25
CA ILE A 245 -19.88 -8.82 13.87
C ILE A 245 -19.58 -10.29 14.17
N LEU A 246 -20.22 -10.88 15.18
CA LEU A 246 -19.98 -12.28 15.56
C LEU A 246 -20.65 -13.22 14.55
N LEU A 247 -21.87 -12.89 14.11
CA LEU A 247 -22.55 -13.62 13.05
C LEU A 247 -21.84 -13.44 11.71
N TRP A 248 -21.27 -12.25 11.45
CA TRP A 248 -20.42 -12.06 10.28
C TRP A 248 -19.19 -12.97 10.29
N ILE A 249 -18.51 -13.12 11.44
CA ILE A 249 -17.37 -14.04 11.55
C ILE A 249 -17.81 -15.49 11.32
N GLU A 250 -18.97 -15.89 11.84
CA GLU A 250 -19.52 -17.24 11.61
C GLU A 250 -19.82 -17.48 10.12
N PHE A 251 -20.46 -16.53 9.45
CA PHE A 251 -20.69 -16.56 7.99
C PHE A 251 -19.37 -16.65 7.22
N TRP A 252 -18.40 -15.80 7.56
CA TRP A 252 -17.10 -15.74 6.91
C TRP A 252 -16.29 -17.02 7.09
N ASP A 253 -16.31 -17.61 8.27
CA ASP A 253 -15.68 -18.91 8.56
C ASP A 253 -16.34 -20.04 7.75
N ASN A 254 -17.66 -20.00 7.56
CA ASN A 254 -18.40 -20.98 6.77
C ASN A 254 -18.11 -20.94 5.26
N LEU A 255 -17.43 -19.90 4.74
CA LEU A 255 -16.97 -19.85 3.34
C LEU A 255 -15.82 -20.84 3.05
N LYS A 256 -15.11 -21.29 4.10
CA LYS A 256 -14.05 -22.32 4.13
C LYS A 256 -12.78 -22.06 3.31
N LEU A 257 -12.88 -21.50 2.10
CA LEU A 257 -11.74 -21.33 1.20
C LEU A 257 -11.05 -19.97 1.45
N PRO A 258 -9.73 -19.93 1.73
CA PRO A 258 -9.01 -18.68 1.98
C PRO A 258 -9.18 -17.63 0.88
N ILE A 259 -9.21 -18.03 -0.39
CA ILE A 259 -9.38 -17.10 -1.50
C ILE A 259 -10.77 -16.43 -1.51
N ILE A 260 -11.82 -17.17 -1.14
CA ILE A 260 -13.18 -16.64 -1.01
C ILE A 260 -13.29 -15.79 0.26
N GLN A 261 -12.71 -16.26 1.37
CA GLN A 261 -12.61 -15.53 2.63
C GLN A 261 -11.91 -14.17 2.45
N ASP A 262 -10.85 -14.09 1.65
CA ASP A 262 -10.18 -12.83 1.31
C ASP A 262 -11.07 -11.94 0.43
N SER A 263 -11.78 -12.52 -0.55
CA SER A 263 -12.68 -11.76 -1.44
C SER A 263 -13.87 -11.11 -0.73
N VAL A 264 -14.27 -11.56 0.46
CA VAL A 264 -15.33 -10.89 1.22
C VAL A 264 -14.94 -9.45 1.59
N PHE A 265 -13.66 -9.17 1.75
CA PHE A 265 -13.20 -7.82 2.07
C PHE A 265 -13.25 -6.89 0.84
N SER A 266 -13.18 -7.41 -0.39
CA SER A 266 -13.43 -6.60 -1.61
C SER A 266 -14.91 -6.24 -1.74
N SER A 267 -15.78 -7.09 -1.20
CA SER A 267 -17.23 -6.90 -1.14
C SER A 267 -17.66 -5.84 -0.10
N SER A 268 -16.80 -5.52 0.86
CA SER A 268 -17.03 -4.43 1.80
C SER A 268 -16.80 -3.10 1.10
N TYR A 269 -17.84 -2.56 0.45
CA TYR A 269 -17.79 -1.32 -0.35
C TYR A 269 -17.15 -0.11 0.34
N THR A 270 -16.99 -0.17 1.66
CA THR A 270 -16.39 0.89 2.44
C THR A 270 -15.41 0.31 3.45
N PHE A 271 -14.17 0.80 3.40
CA PHE A 271 -13.20 0.53 4.45
C PHE A 271 -13.62 1.25 5.73
N ILE A 272 -14.08 0.47 6.72
CA ILE A 272 -14.42 0.96 8.05
C ILE A 272 -13.38 0.38 9.02
N PRO A 273 -12.30 1.12 9.35
CA PRO A 273 -11.21 0.60 10.19
C PRO A 273 -11.70 -0.04 11.48
N LYS A 274 -12.71 0.58 12.13
CA LYS A 274 -13.31 0.06 13.36
C LYS A 274 -13.89 -1.35 13.21
N ALA A 275 -14.50 -1.68 12.07
CA ALA A 275 -15.04 -3.02 11.83
C ALA A 275 -13.91 -4.06 11.78
N TYR A 276 -12.80 -3.74 11.11
CA TYR A 276 -11.61 -4.61 11.07
C TYR A 276 -11.01 -4.81 12.47
N LEU A 277 -10.90 -3.75 13.27
CA LEU A 277 -10.42 -3.84 14.65
C LEU A 277 -11.36 -4.67 15.53
N GLN A 278 -12.68 -4.53 15.36
CA GLN A 278 -13.68 -5.36 16.04
C GLN A 278 -13.59 -6.83 15.64
N LEU A 279 -13.37 -7.12 14.35
CA LEU A 279 -13.14 -8.49 13.85
C LEU A 279 -11.95 -9.12 14.54
N ILE A 280 -10.82 -8.41 14.55
CA ILE A 280 -9.58 -8.93 15.15
C ILE A 280 -9.75 -9.11 16.66
N ALA A 281 -10.35 -8.14 17.36
CA ALA A 281 -10.63 -8.27 18.79
C ALA A 281 -11.55 -9.47 19.09
N ALA A 282 -12.60 -9.68 18.30
CA ALA A 282 -13.50 -10.82 18.48
C ALA A 282 -12.81 -12.18 18.26
N LEU A 283 -11.88 -12.25 17.30
CA LEU A 283 -11.06 -13.43 17.00
C LEU A 283 -10.00 -13.68 18.08
N THR A 284 -9.33 -12.65 18.58
CA THR A 284 -8.22 -12.79 19.54
C THR A 284 -8.70 -12.99 20.97
N GLU A 285 -9.87 -12.46 21.34
CA GLU A 285 -10.47 -12.63 22.67
C GLU A 285 -11.29 -13.93 22.81
N ASN A 286 -11.25 -14.82 21.81
CA ASN A 286 -12.02 -16.07 21.77
C ASN A 286 -13.54 -15.88 21.97
N ARG A 287 -14.10 -14.75 21.52
CA ARG A 287 -15.55 -14.49 21.59
C ARG A 287 -16.34 -15.33 20.59
N VAL A 288 -15.68 -15.85 19.56
CA VAL A 288 -16.26 -16.70 18.52
C VAL A 288 -15.43 -17.97 18.36
N LYS A 289 -16.09 -19.12 18.20
CA LYS A 289 -15.43 -20.38 17.87
C LYS A 289 -15.39 -20.53 16.34
N VAL A 290 -14.19 -20.44 15.77
CA VAL A 290 -13.95 -20.63 14.33
C VAL A 290 -13.50 -22.07 14.04
N LYS A 291 -13.90 -22.60 12.87
CA LYS A 291 -13.51 -23.92 12.35
C LYS A 291 -12.24 -23.82 11.50
N SER A 292 -12.06 -22.71 10.79
CA SER A 292 -10.85 -22.43 10.01
C SER A 292 -9.66 -22.16 10.93
N ASP A 293 -8.45 -22.20 10.37
CA ASP A 293 -7.25 -21.83 11.10
C ASP A 293 -7.30 -20.34 11.49
N LEU A 294 -7.34 -20.08 12.81
CA LEU A 294 -7.42 -18.73 13.38
C LEU A 294 -6.28 -17.83 12.87
N LYS A 295 -5.06 -18.36 12.71
CA LYS A 295 -3.91 -17.56 12.27
C LYS A 295 -4.07 -17.13 10.82
N VAL A 296 -4.56 -18.03 9.97
CA VAL A 296 -4.88 -17.74 8.56
C VAL A 296 -5.93 -16.62 8.49
N LEU A 297 -7.00 -16.73 9.28
CA LEU A 297 -8.04 -15.70 9.36
C LEU A 297 -7.48 -14.34 9.80
N LEU A 298 -6.69 -14.29 10.89
CA LEU A 298 -6.07 -13.06 11.38
C LEU A 298 -5.19 -12.40 10.31
N PHE A 299 -4.41 -13.19 9.56
CA PHE A 299 -3.59 -12.66 8.47
C PHE A 299 -4.39 -12.15 7.28
N ILE A 300 -5.51 -12.79 6.93
CA ILE A 300 -6.43 -12.28 5.90
C ILE A 300 -6.97 -10.91 6.32
N VAL A 301 -7.44 -10.75 7.57
CA VAL A 301 -7.95 -9.45 8.05
C VAL A 301 -6.84 -8.39 8.04
N SER A 302 -5.65 -8.72 8.53
CA SER A 302 -4.50 -7.80 8.58
C SER A 302 -3.99 -7.37 7.20
N LYS A 303 -3.95 -8.30 6.23
CA LYS A 303 -3.65 -8.02 4.82
C LYS A 303 -4.65 -7.02 4.23
N ASN A 304 -5.95 -7.28 4.43
CA ASN A 304 -7.00 -6.40 3.91
C ASN A 304 -7.04 -5.05 4.62
N PHE A 305 -6.75 -4.99 5.92
CA PHE A 305 -6.61 -3.72 6.63
C PHE A 305 -5.50 -2.87 6.02
N PHE A 306 -4.31 -3.45 5.83
CA PHE A 306 -3.17 -2.74 5.23
C PHE A 306 -3.50 -2.24 3.82
N LYS A 307 -4.02 -3.13 2.95
CA LYS A 307 -4.40 -2.78 1.57
C LYS A 307 -5.40 -1.63 1.53
N ASN A 308 -6.51 -1.75 2.28
CA ASN A 308 -7.55 -0.74 2.29
C ASN A 308 -7.09 0.58 2.92
N SER A 309 -6.19 0.55 3.90
CA SER A 309 -5.58 1.75 4.50
C SER A 309 -4.66 2.50 3.52
N VAL A 310 -3.91 1.77 2.68
CA VAL A 310 -3.13 2.35 1.57
C VAL A 310 -4.07 2.99 0.54
N GLU A 311 -5.09 2.26 0.09
CA GLU A 311 -6.06 2.78 -0.88
C GLU A 311 -6.75 4.05 -0.36
N GLN A 312 -7.15 4.04 0.90
CA GLN A 312 -7.75 5.19 1.57
C GLN A 312 -6.79 6.39 1.60
N SER A 313 -5.52 6.16 1.95
CA SER A 313 -4.48 7.20 1.93
C SER A 313 -4.24 7.75 0.51
N ASN A 314 -4.29 6.89 -0.50
CA ASN A 314 -4.14 7.28 -1.91
C ASN A 314 -5.31 8.11 -2.43
N ARG A 315 -6.54 7.84 -1.99
CA ARG A 315 -7.72 8.64 -2.35
C ARG A 315 -7.55 10.11 -1.94
N PHE A 316 -6.90 10.39 -0.81
CA PHE A 316 -6.66 11.77 -0.38
C PHE A 316 -5.65 12.55 -1.22
N LEU A 317 -4.84 11.89 -2.07
CA LEU A 317 -3.87 12.59 -2.91
C LEU A 317 -4.54 13.57 -3.87
N ILE A 318 -5.80 13.32 -4.23
CA ILE A 318 -6.56 14.20 -5.11
C ILE A 318 -6.71 15.62 -4.54
N TYR A 319 -6.76 15.77 -3.21
CA TYR A 319 -6.91 17.07 -2.55
C TYR A 319 -5.59 17.84 -2.42
N GLU A 320 -4.45 17.21 -2.73
CA GLU A 320 -3.17 17.91 -2.85
C GLU A 320 -2.92 18.45 -4.27
N ASP A 321 -3.77 18.10 -5.23
CA ASP A 321 -3.60 18.47 -6.62
C ASP A 321 -4.10 19.91 -6.87
N ASN A 322 -3.19 20.87 -6.71
CA ASN A 322 -3.49 22.29 -6.90
C ASN A 322 -4.00 22.63 -8.31
N GLU A 323 -3.70 21.82 -9.32
CA GLU A 323 -4.18 22.06 -10.70
C GLU A 323 -5.69 21.85 -10.83
N ARG A 324 -6.28 21.02 -9.95
CA ARG A 324 -7.72 20.77 -9.90
C ARG A 324 -8.46 21.78 -9.03
N LYS A 325 -7.75 22.59 -8.25
CA LYS A 325 -8.32 23.56 -7.31
C LYS A 325 -8.67 24.87 -8.04
N ASN A 326 -9.93 25.26 -7.98
CA ASN A 326 -10.45 26.51 -8.53
C ASN A 326 -11.41 27.17 -7.52
N GLU A 327 -11.91 28.37 -7.84
CA GLU A 327 -12.82 29.12 -6.96
C GLU A 327 -14.12 28.36 -6.64
N GLY A 328 -14.62 27.56 -7.59
CA GLY A 328 -15.87 26.79 -7.44
C GLY A 328 -15.75 25.59 -6.51
N ASN A 329 -14.56 24.99 -6.38
CA ASN A 329 -14.33 23.80 -5.55
C ASN A 329 -13.36 24.01 -4.38
N TYR A 330 -12.92 25.25 -4.12
CA TYR A 330 -11.95 25.60 -3.07
C TYR A 330 -12.29 24.98 -1.71
N PHE A 331 -13.55 25.11 -1.27
CA PHE A 331 -14.01 24.60 0.01
C PHE A 331 -13.87 23.07 0.13
N ILE A 332 -14.04 22.33 -0.96
CA ILE A 332 -13.92 20.87 -1.00
C ILE A 332 -12.47 20.44 -0.81
N PHE A 333 -11.53 21.14 -1.44
CA PHE A 333 -10.10 20.88 -1.26
C PHE A 333 -9.66 21.14 0.19
N GLU A 334 -10.10 22.26 0.80
CA GLU A 334 -9.79 22.55 2.20
C GLU A 334 -10.37 21.48 3.15
N LYS A 335 -11.63 21.07 2.93
CA LYS A 335 -12.28 20.01 3.73
C LYS A 335 -11.62 18.65 3.53
N GLY A 336 -11.23 18.30 2.31
CA GLY A 336 -10.50 17.07 2.02
C GLY A 336 -9.14 17.01 2.71
N LEU A 337 -8.41 18.13 2.74
CA LEU A 337 -7.14 18.25 3.46
C LEU A 337 -7.32 18.15 4.99
N GLU A 338 -8.38 18.74 5.55
CA GLU A 338 -8.76 18.56 6.97
C GLU A 338 -9.04 17.09 7.28
N LYS A 339 -9.86 16.43 6.47
CA LYS A 339 -10.19 15.00 6.62
C LYS A 339 -9.00 14.08 6.46
N ARG A 340 -8.03 14.44 5.62
CA ARG A 340 -6.78 13.71 5.51
C ARG A 340 -5.95 13.80 6.79
N LYS A 341 -5.88 14.97 7.43
CA LYS A 341 -5.17 15.13 8.71
C LYS A 341 -5.80 14.25 9.79
N GLU A 342 -7.14 14.28 9.91
CA GLU A 342 -7.88 13.39 10.80
C GLU A 342 -7.55 11.91 10.50
N TRP A 343 -7.55 11.52 9.22
CA TRP A 343 -7.24 10.15 8.80
C TRP A 343 -5.82 9.73 9.20
N LEU A 344 -4.81 10.60 9.01
CA LEU A 344 -3.43 10.27 9.36
C LEU A 344 -3.25 10.04 10.86
N GLU A 345 -3.99 10.74 11.71
CA GLU A 345 -4.01 10.52 13.16
C GLU A 345 -4.75 9.23 13.52
N GLU A 346 -5.96 9.04 12.97
CA GLU A 346 -6.77 7.84 13.18
C GLU A 346 -6.03 6.57 12.77
N LYS A 347 -5.37 6.61 11.61
CA LYS A 347 -4.57 5.52 11.05
C LYS A 347 -3.48 5.03 11.99
N ARG A 348 -2.76 5.95 12.65
CA ARG A 348 -1.71 5.60 13.63
C ARG A 348 -2.30 4.82 14.80
N ASN A 349 -3.40 5.31 15.36
CA ASN A 349 -4.08 4.64 16.49
C ASN A 349 -4.63 3.28 16.07
N ASN A 350 -5.18 3.16 14.85
CA ASN A 350 -5.73 1.91 14.36
C ASN A 350 -4.63 0.83 14.18
N TYR A 351 -3.46 1.20 13.64
CA TYR A 351 -2.32 0.26 13.58
C TYR A 351 -1.84 -0.17 14.96
N GLU A 352 -1.85 0.72 15.94
CA GLU A 352 -1.45 0.36 17.31
C GLU A 352 -2.39 -0.69 17.90
N ILE A 353 -3.70 -0.50 17.77
CA ILE A 353 -4.72 -1.46 18.24
C ILE A 353 -4.59 -2.79 17.47
N LEU A 354 -4.39 -2.71 16.15
CA LEU A 354 -4.20 -3.87 15.28
C LEU A 354 -3.03 -4.73 15.76
N VAL A 355 -1.83 -4.14 15.83
CA VAL A 355 -0.61 -4.86 16.22
C VAL A 355 -0.72 -5.40 17.65
N GLN A 356 -1.26 -4.60 18.58
CA GLN A 356 -1.46 -5.05 19.96
C GLN A 356 -2.36 -6.28 20.03
N SER A 357 -3.42 -6.33 19.22
CA SER A 357 -4.33 -7.47 19.21
C SER A 357 -3.68 -8.72 18.60
N LEU A 358 -2.89 -8.55 17.53
CA LEU A 358 -2.21 -9.67 16.86
C LEU A 358 -1.16 -10.33 17.76
N VAL A 359 -0.39 -9.55 18.52
CA VAL A 359 0.63 -10.06 19.47
C VAL A 359 0.05 -10.99 20.54
N LEU A 360 -1.26 -10.93 20.81
CA LEU A 360 -1.91 -11.82 21.78
C LEU A 360 -1.99 -13.28 21.30
N ILE A 361 -2.00 -13.51 19.97
CA ILE A 361 -2.22 -14.83 19.37
C ILE A 361 -1.05 -15.26 18.48
N LEU A 362 -0.45 -14.34 17.74
CA LEU A 362 0.64 -14.61 16.81
C LEU A 362 1.99 -14.48 17.51
N SER A 363 2.94 -15.34 17.15
CA SER A 363 4.32 -15.17 17.58
C SER A 363 4.98 -13.96 16.92
N ASN A 364 6.04 -13.43 17.54
CA ASN A 364 6.81 -12.32 16.95
C ASN A 364 7.33 -12.66 15.54
N SER A 365 7.78 -13.89 15.32
CA SER A 365 8.23 -14.33 14.00
C SER A 365 7.12 -14.23 12.94
N GLU A 366 5.92 -14.66 13.29
CA GLU A 366 4.77 -14.63 12.39
C GLU A 366 4.34 -13.19 12.04
N ILE A 367 4.40 -12.27 13.01
CA ILE A 367 4.12 -10.85 12.78
C ILE A 367 5.20 -10.22 11.91
N GLU A 368 6.47 -10.53 12.17
CA GLU A 368 7.59 -10.06 11.37
C GLU A 368 7.54 -10.55 9.93
N ASP A 369 7.20 -11.83 9.71
CA ASP A 369 7.01 -12.39 8.36
C ASP A 369 5.96 -11.62 7.58
N TRP A 370 4.87 -11.21 8.25
CA TRP A 370 3.85 -10.35 7.65
C TRP A 370 4.37 -8.94 7.35
N ILE A 371 4.89 -8.22 8.34
CA ILE A 371 5.32 -6.82 8.21
C ILE A 371 6.45 -6.68 7.19
N PHE A 372 7.48 -7.52 7.28
CA PHE A 372 8.66 -7.41 6.42
C PHE A 372 8.51 -8.09 5.06
N SER A 373 7.34 -8.66 4.75
CA SER A 373 7.03 -9.14 3.40
C SER A 373 6.72 -8.01 2.41
N TYR A 374 6.29 -6.84 2.90
CA TYR A 374 6.01 -5.68 2.05
C TYR A 374 7.32 -5.07 1.56
N LYS A 375 7.48 -4.96 0.23
CA LYS A 375 8.68 -4.38 -0.39
C LYS A 375 8.47 -2.90 -0.70
N PRO A 376 9.30 -1.97 -0.19
CA PRO A 376 9.27 -0.57 -0.56
C PRO A 376 9.36 -0.39 -2.08
N LYS A 377 8.59 0.56 -2.60
CA LYS A 377 8.61 0.96 -4.00
C LYS A 377 9.59 2.11 -4.19
N ARG A 378 10.17 2.28 -5.37
CA ARG A 378 11.05 3.42 -5.63
C ARG A 378 10.22 4.70 -5.56
N ASN A 379 10.61 5.63 -4.68
CA ASN A 379 10.02 6.97 -4.64
C ASN A 379 10.33 7.69 -5.95
N ASN A 380 9.40 7.64 -6.90
CA ASN A 380 9.44 8.44 -8.10
C ASN A 380 8.59 9.69 -7.83
N SER A 381 9.13 10.88 -8.09
CA SER A 381 8.41 12.15 -7.92
C SER A 381 7.12 12.21 -8.76
N GLN A 382 7.03 11.39 -9.81
CA GLN A 382 5.83 11.24 -10.64
C GLN A 382 4.73 10.38 -9.99
N PHE A 383 5.06 9.51 -9.03
CA PHE A 383 4.12 8.54 -8.43
C PHE A 383 3.99 8.73 -6.92
N LYS A 384 3.24 9.76 -6.49
CA LYS A 384 2.93 10.03 -5.07
C LYS A 384 2.30 8.83 -4.33
N GLN A 385 1.66 7.90 -5.05
CA GLN A 385 1.10 6.67 -4.49
C GLN A 385 2.17 5.74 -3.88
N ASP A 386 3.36 5.71 -4.48
CA ASP A 386 4.47 4.89 -3.96
C ASP A 386 4.99 5.46 -2.64
N ALA A 387 5.02 6.79 -2.50
CA ALA A 387 5.38 7.45 -1.24
C ALA A 387 4.38 7.13 -0.11
N ASN A 388 3.07 7.16 -0.39
CA ASN A 388 2.04 6.76 0.58
C ASN A 388 2.19 5.30 1.00
N TYR A 389 2.38 4.39 0.04
CA TYR A 389 2.59 2.96 0.32
C TYR A 389 3.84 2.73 1.19
N ASN A 390 4.95 3.41 0.88
CA ASN A 390 6.16 3.33 1.70
C ASN A 390 5.97 3.89 3.11
N SER A 391 5.25 5.02 3.24
CA SER A 391 4.91 5.59 4.55
C SER A 391 4.02 4.67 5.39
N GLU A 392 3.22 3.83 4.74
CA GLU A 392 2.38 2.83 5.39
C GLU A 392 3.23 1.71 6.01
N ILE A 393 4.21 1.20 5.24
CA ILE A 393 5.18 0.21 5.71
C ILE A 393 5.95 0.78 6.90
N GLU A 394 6.47 2.00 6.78
CA GLU A 394 7.22 2.66 7.85
C GLU A 394 6.39 2.80 9.14
N LEU A 395 5.14 3.25 9.02
CA LEU A 395 4.24 3.36 10.16
C LEU A 395 4.00 2.01 10.83
N LEU A 396 3.78 0.95 10.06
CA LEU A 396 3.60 -0.41 10.57
C LEU A 396 4.84 -0.90 11.33
N ILE A 397 6.04 -0.71 10.76
CA ILE A 397 7.31 -1.09 11.40
C ILE A 397 7.52 -0.32 12.71
N VAL A 398 7.34 1.01 12.71
CA VAL A 398 7.48 1.84 13.91
C VAL A 398 6.48 1.44 15.00
N THR A 399 5.25 1.13 14.61
CA THR A 399 4.20 0.70 15.53
C THR A 399 4.54 -0.63 16.18
N TYR A 400 5.02 -1.60 15.39
CA TYR A 400 5.50 -2.89 15.90
C TYR A 400 6.71 -2.74 16.81
N LYS A 401 7.69 -1.89 16.45
CA LYS A 401 8.87 -1.60 17.28
C LYS A 401 8.50 -1.20 18.71
N ARG A 402 7.51 -0.32 18.88
CA ARG A 402 7.05 0.15 20.19
C ARG A 402 6.46 -0.96 21.07
N LYS A 403 5.95 -2.03 20.45
CA LYS A 403 5.35 -3.19 21.15
C LYS A 403 6.29 -4.39 21.18
N PHE A 404 7.46 -4.31 20.54
CA PHE A 404 8.40 -5.41 20.44
C PHE A 404 9.09 -5.68 21.79
N ASN A 405 8.62 -6.73 22.45
CA ASN A 405 9.22 -7.27 23.69
C ASN A 405 10.00 -8.57 23.44
N GLY A 406 10.09 -9.03 22.19
CA GLY A 406 10.66 -10.31 21.80
C GLY A 406 12.18 -10.39 21.81
N GLN A 407 12.69 -11.63 21.75
CA GLN A 407 14.03 -11.92 21.26
C GLN A 407 14.06 -11.78 19.74
N LEU A 408 15.21 -11.41 19.19
CA LEU A 408 15.41 -11.26 17.75
C LEU A 408 15.37 -12.64 17.08
N ASN A 409 14.55 -12.82 16.03
CA ASN A 409 14.48 -14.06 15.25
C ASN A 409 15.23 -13.93 13.92
N PHE A 410 16.29 -14.73 13.76
CA PHE A 410 17.21 -14.66 12.62
C PHE A 410 17.03 -15.77 11.59
N GLU A 411 15.82 -16.35 11.47
CA GLU A 411 15.50 -17.32 10.42
C GLU A 411 15.84 -16.79 9.02
N LEU A 412 16.73 -17.51 8.31
CA LEU A 412 17.33 -17.08 7.04
C LEU A 412 16.32 -16.90 5.90
N GLU A 413 15.28 -17.73 5.85
CA GLU A 413 14.27 -17.66 4.78
C GLU A 413 13.39 -16.41 4.86
N ALA A 414 13.18 -15.87 6.06
CA ALA A 414 12.38 -14.67 6.30
C ALA A 414 13.23 -13.41 6.43
N PHE A 415 14.55 -13.56 6.57
CA PHE A 415 15.46 -12.44 6.75
C PHE A 415 15.60 -11.60 5.48
N ASN A 416 15.56 -10.28 5.64
CA ASN A 416 15.76 -9.32 4.56
C ASN A 416 16.31 -7.99 5.11
N LEU A 417 16.64 -7.05 4.22
CA LEU A 417 17.25 -5.78 4.60
C LEU A 417 16.39 -4.91 5.51
N GLN A 418 15.06 -4.92 5.35
CA GLN A 418 14.17 -4.16 6.23
C GLN A 418 14.14 -4.77 7.64
N LYS A 419 14.10 -6.10 7.73
CA LYS A 419 14.17 -6.83 9.00
C LYS A 419 15.52 -6.59 9.71
N PHE A 420 16.62 -6.58 8.96
CA PHE A 420 17.93 -6.21 9.49
C PHE A 420 17.93 -4.78 10.06
N ASN A 421 17.44 -3.79 9.30
CA ASN A 421 17.37 -2.41 9.77
C ASN A 421 16.55 -2.28 11.05
N PHE A 422 15.40 -2.96 11.11
CA PHE A 422 14.58 -2.99 12.31
C PHE A 422 15.33 -3.52 13.53
N TYR A 423 16.03 -4.65 13.39
CA TYR A 423 16.80 -5.23 14.48
C TYR A 423 18.01 -4.41 14.91
N VAL A 424 18.68 -3.75 13.97
CA VAL A 424 19.73 -2.77 14.29
C VAL A 424 19.17 -1.66 15.17
N GLU A 425 18.00 -1.11 14.80
CA GLU A 425 17.36 -0.04 15.57
C GLU A 425 16.89 -0.49 16.96
N VAL A 426 16.44 -1.75 17.11
CA VAL A 426 16.15 -2.34 18.42
C VAL A 426 17.44 -2.54 19.24
N ALA A 427 18.53 -3.01 18.61
CA ALA A 427 19.80 -3.24 19.28
C ALA A 427 20.45 -1.93 19.76
N LYS A 428 20.31 -0.84 18.99
CA LYS A 428 20.74 0.51 19.38
C LYS A 428 20.03 1.00 20.64
N GLU A 429 18.70 0.85 20.71
CA GLU A 429 17.92 1.33 21.86
C GLU A 429 18.14 0.53 23.14
N LYS A 430 18.45 -0.77 23.02
CA LYS A 430 18.61 -1.68 24.17
C LYS A 430 20.07 -1.97 24.55
N GLU A 431 21.05 -1.36 23.86
CA GLU A 431 22.51 -1.55 24.06
C GLU A 431 22.96 -3.03 24.02
N TYR A 432 22.33 -3.82 23.16
CA TYR A 432 22.48 -5.26 23.07
C TYR A 432 23.72 -5.68 22.27
N LYS A 433 24.88 -5.68 22.94
CA LYS A 433 26.18 -6.05 22.33
C LYS A 433 26.31 -7.53 21.92
N LYS A 434 25.57 -8.47 22.53
CA LYS A 434 25.67 -9.90 22.16
C LYS A 434 24.91 -10.22 20.88
N GLU A 435 23.86 -9.45 20.64
CA GLU A 435 22.91 -9.58 19.54
C GLU A 435 23.47 -9.02 18.23
N THR A 436 24.46 -8.11 18.29
CA THR A 436 25.12 -7.53 17.10
C THR A 436 25.96 -8.55 16.35
N LEU A 437 26.59 -9.52 17.02
CA LEU A 437 27.32 -10.59 16.35
C LEU A 437 26.36 -11.49 15.52
N ILE A 438 25.21 -11.82 16.11
CA ILE A 438 24.19 -12.62 15.42
C ILE A 438 23.63 -11.86 14.22
N LEU A 439 23.47 -10.54 14.33
CA LEU A 439 23.08 -9.67 13.22
C LEU A 439 24.11 -9.68 12.08
N ILE A 440 25.41 -9.66 12.40
CA ILE A 440 26.47 -9.77 11.39
C ILE A 440 26.39 -11.12 10.69
N GLU A 441 26.22 -12.22 11.42
CA GLU A 441 26.11 -13.56 10.84
C GLU A 441 24.89 -13.68 9.93
N ALA A 442 23.71 -13.24 10.39
CA ALA A 442 22.48 -13.25 9.62
C ALA A 442 22.60 -12.42 8.34
N MET A 443 23.17 -11.21 8.44
CA MET A 443 23.39 -10.36 7.27
C MET A 443 24.40 -10.98 6.29
N THR A 444 25.46 -11.59 6.81
CA THR A 444 26.46 -12.29 5.99
C THR A 444 25.83 -13.46 5.23
N ASN A 445 24.99 -14.25 5.89
CA ASN A 445 24.29 -15.36 5.25
C ASN A 445 23.27 -14.86 4.22
N PHE A 446 22.55 -13.78 4.51
CA PHE A 446 21.61 -13.16 3.57
C PHE A 446 22.31 -12.64 2.31
N VAL A 447 23.39 -11.86 2.45
CA VAL A 447 24.19 -11.37 1.31
C VAL A 447 24.77 -12.53 0.51
N SER A 448 25.09 -13.66 1.15
CA SER A 448 25.57 -14.86 0.45
C SER A 448 24.48 -15.53 -0.40
N SER A 449 23.20 -15.39 -0.05
CA SER A 449 22.07 -16.04 -0.73
C SER A 449 21.79 -15.52 -2.14
N ASP A 450 20.99 -16.28 -2.91
CA ASP A 450 20.51 -15.87 -4.24
C ASP A 450 19.40 -14.82 -4.18
N ASN A 451 18.78 -14.64 -3.00
CA ASN A 451 17.72 -13.67 -2.78
C ASN A 451 18.24 -12.24 -2.51
N PHE A 452 19.56 -12.08 -2.33
CA PHE A 452 20.15 -10.77 -2.11
C PHE A 452 20.08 -9.91 -3.37
N PHE A 453 19.53 -8.71 -3.22
CA PHE A 453 19.48 -7.71 -4.27
C PHE A 453 19.86 -6.35 -3.69
N TRP A 454 20.69 -5.61 -4.43
CA TRP A 454 20.99 -4.22 -4.17
C TRP A 454 21.07 -3.49 -5.50
N ASP A 455 20.35 -2.38 -5.61
CA ASP A 455 20.28 -1.62 -6.85
C ASP A 455 21.44 -0.64 -7.04
N ARG A 456 22.44 -0.68 -6.16
CA ARG A 456 23.61 0.22 -6.17
C ARG A 456 23.18 1.68 -6.00
N THR A 457 22.24 1.91 -5.10
CA THR A 457 21.86 3.25 -4.65
C THR A 457 21.85 3.32 -3.13
N PHE A 458 21.69 4.54 -2.61
CA PHE A 458 21.43 4.78 -1.19
C PHE A 458 19.94 4.84 -0.86
N SER A 459 19.06 4.43 -1.77
CA SER A 459 17.61 4.41 -1.51
C SER A 459 17.27 3.43 -0.38
N GLU A 460 16.19 3.69 0.35
CA GLU A 460 15.72 2.76 1.38
C GLU A 460 15.26 1.44 0.74
N PRO A 461 15.59 0.27 1.32
CA PRO A 461 16.20 0.06 2.64
C PRO A 461 17.74 0.09 2.68
N TYR A 462 18.42 0.26 1.54
CA TYR A 462 19.87 0.04 1.41
C TYR A 462 20.72 1.03 2.20
N GLY A 463 20.39 2.32 2.16
CA GLY A 463 21.14 3.36 2.89
C GLY A 463 21.19 3.07 4.39
N SER A 464 20.04 2.80 5.00
CA SER A 464 19.94 2.37 6.40
C SER A 464 20.66 1.05 6.68
N THR A 465 20.66 0.12 5.73
CA THR A 465 21.36 -1.17 5.88
C THR A 465 22.88 -0.99 5.94
N LEU A 466 23.45 -0.14 5.07
CA LEU A 466 24.89 0.12 5.07
C LEU A 466 25.37 0.74 6.39
N LYS A 467 24.61 1.72 6.91
CA LYS A 467 24.84 2.32 8.23
C LYS A 467 24.62 1.32 9.37
N GLY A 468 23.63 0.44 9.23
CA GLY A 468 23.36 -0.60 10.20
C GLY A 468 24.50 -1.62 10.27
N LEU A 469 25.07 -1.98 9.11
CA LEU A 469 26.22 -2.88 9.02
C LEU A 469 27.46 -2.28 9.69
N SER A 470 27.79 -1.02 9.43
CA SER A 470 28.91 -0.35 10.12
C SER A 470 28.70 -0.28 11.63
N PHE A 471 27.48 0.04 12.07
CA PHE A 471 27.12 0.05 13.48
C PHE A 471 27.32 -1.32 14.15
N VAL A 472 26.79 -2.40 13.59
CA VAL A 472 26.93 -3.72 14.24
C VAL A 472 28.38 -4.18 14.30
N ILE A 473 29.19 -3.84 13.29
CA ILE A 473 30.64 -4.12 13.27
C ILE A 473 31.35 -3.31 14.36
N SER A 474 31.02 -2.03 14.53
CA SER A 474 31.67 -1.17 15.53
C SER A 474 31.44 -1.62 16.97
N GLN A 475 30.35 -2.35 17.23
CA GLN A 475 30.03 -2.89 18.55
C GLN A 475 30.79 -4.17 18.91
N GLN A 476 31.54 -4.77 17.97
CA GLN A 476 32.29 -6.01 18.23
C GLN A 476 33.54 -5.76 19.09
N GLU A 477 34.07 -6.80 19.73
CA GLU A 477 35.32 -6.71 20.49
C GLU A 477 36.54 -6.38 19.60
N ASN A 478 36.54 -6.88 18.36
CA ASN A 478 37.58 -6.61 17.36
C ASN A 478 36.95 -6.16 16.02
N PRO A 479 36.42 -4.93 15.92
CA PRO A 479 35.69 -4.45 14.73
C PRO A 479 36.50 -4.57 13.43
N ILE A 480 37.78 -4.22 13.48
CA ILE A 480 38.68 -4.23 12.32
C ILE A 480 38.91 -5.66 11.80
N GLN A 481 39.08 -6.63 12.71
CA GLN A 481 39.25 -8.02 12.32
C GLN A 481 37.98 -8.57 11.65
N ILE A 482 36.81 -8.28 12.22
CA ILE A 482 35.51 -8.68 11.64
C ILE A 482 35.30 -8.05 10.27
N ALA A 483 35.61 -6.76 10.11
CA ALA A 483 35.52 -6.08 8.83
C ALA A 483 36.42 -6.73 7.76
N LYS A 484 37.67 -7.07 8.12
CA LYS A 484 38.61 -7.78 7.24
C LYS A 484 38.10 -9.16 6.85
N GLU A 485 37.51 -9.90 7.78
CA GLU A 485 36.92 -11.22 7.52
C GLU A 485 35.73 -11.14 6.56
N LEU A 486 34.86 -10.14 6.71
CA LEU A 486 33.74 -9.87 5.80
C LEU A 486 34.25 -9.55 4.38
N ILE A 487 35.19 -8.62 4.24
CA ILE A 487 35.80 -8.28 2.95
C ILE A 487 36.39 -9.53 2.29
N LYS A 488 37.14 -10.33 3.05
CA LYS A 488 37.75 -11.56 2.55
C LYS A 488 36.71 -12.59 2.10
N LYS A 489 35.60 -12.74 2.84
CA LYS A 489 34.53 -13.70 2.51
C LYS A 489 33.84 -13.38 1.19
N PHE A 490 33.60 -12.11 0.90
CA PHE A 490 32.92 -11.66 -0.32
C PHE A 490 33.86 -11.23 -1.44
N LYS A 491 35.18 -11.36 -1.24
CA LYS A 491 36.18 -10.99 -2.23
C LYS A 491 35.92 -11.72 -3.56
N THR A 492 35.66 -10.97 -4.61
CA THR A 492 35.52 -11.52 -5.96
C THR A 492 36.91 -11.75 -6.55
N ILE A 493 37.09 -12.85 -7.28
CA ILE A 493 38.28 -13.09 -8.10
C ILE A 493 37.88 -12.88 -9.55
N HIS A 494 38.40 -11.81 -10.17
CA HIS A 494 38.15 -11.54 -11.58
C HIS A 494 38.88 -12.57 -12.46
N GLN A 495 38.13 -13.31 -13.27
CA GLN A 495 38.72 -14.19 -14.27
C GLN A 495 39.19 -13.33 -15.45
N GLY A 496 40.50 -13.32 -15.72
CA GLY A 496 41.13 -12.58 -16.82
C GLY A 496 40.81 -13.11 -18.23
N TRP A 497 39.67 -13.74 -18.45
CA TRP A 497 39.21 -14.23 -19.76
C TRP A 497 37.79 -13.74 -19.97
N LYS A 498 37.48 -13.09 -21.11
CA LYS A 498 36.12 -12.65 -21.48
C LYS A 498 35.16 -13.85 -21.43
N PRO A 499 34.34 -14.02 -20.39
CA PRO A 499 33.41 -15.12 -20.34
C PRO A 499 32.21 -14.77 -21.21
N SER A 500 31.56 -15.78 -21.80
CA SER A 500 30.39 -15.59 -22.67
C SER A 500 29.16 -15.02 -21.92
N LYS A 501 29.14 -15.15 -20.59
CA LYS A 501 28.22 -14.50 -19.65
C LYS A 501 28.97 -14.18 -18.35
N ILE A 502 28.86 -12.95 -17.85
CA ILE A 502 29.41 -12.54 -16.56
C ILE A 502 28.28 -12.58 -15.53
N ASP A 503 28.45 -13.35 -14.46
CA ASP A 503 27.62 -13.18 -13.27
C ASP A 503 28.16 -11.98 -12.47
N HIS A 504 27.37 -10.92 -12.42
CA HIS A 504 27.71 -9.70 -11.70
C HIS A 504 27.32 -9.75 -10.22
N SER A 505 26.59 -10.78 -9.77
CA SER A 505 26.12 -10.95 -8.40
C SER A 505 27.26 -10.92 -7.37
N PRO A 506 28.40 -11.62 -7.57
CA PRO A 506 29.53 -11.56 -6.64
C PRO A 506 30.10 -10.16 -6.47
N ILE A 507 30.22 -9.40 -7.57
CA ILE A 507 30.75 -8.03 -7.56
C ILE A 507 29.81 -7.11 -6.77
N ILE A 508 28.50 -7.22 -6.98
CA ILE A 508 27.50 -6.45 -6.24
C ILE A 508 27.58 -6.74 -4.74
N LYS A 509 27.72 -8.02 -4.36
CA LYS A 509 27.85 -8.45 -2.95
C LYS A 509 29.12 -7.89 -2.30
N GLU A 510 30.26 -7.96 -2.99
CA GLU A 510 31.51 -7.37 -2.51
C GLU A 510 31.41 -5.85 -2.37
N SER A 511 30.92 -5.15 -3.40
CA SER A 511 30.76 -3.70 -3.37
C SER A 511 29.82 -3.25 -2.24
N PHE A 512 28.76 -4.02 -1.96
CA PHE A 512 27.84 -3.76 -0.85
C PHE A 512 28.55 -3.84 0.50
N ILE A 513 29.32 -4.91 0.73
CA ILE A 513 30.07 -5.12 1.97
C ILE A 513 31.15 -4.04 2.15
N CYS A 514 31.91 -3.74 1.10
CA CYS A 514 32.90 -2.66 1.13
C CYS A 514 32.25 -1.30 1.44
N SER A 515 31.03 -1.07 0.95
CA SER A 515 30.27 0.17 1.23
C SER A 515 29.87 0.26 2.70
N GLY A 516 29.39 -0.83 3.30
CA GLY A 516 29.07 -0.86 4.73
C GLY A 516 30.31 -0.72 5.60
N VAL A 517 31.41 -1.37 5.23
CA VAL A 517 32.69 -1.26 5.95
C VAL A 517 33.30 0.14 5.82
N ALA A 518 33.14 0.82 4.69
CA ALA A 518 33.57 2.22 4.54
C ALA A 518 32.87 3.16 5.52
N LEU A 519 31.65 2.85 5.97
CA LEU A 519 30.95 3.64 6.98
C LEU A 519 31.39 3.31 8.41
N LEU A 520 32.29 2.34 8.63
CA LEU A 520 32.84 2.05 9.96
C LEU A 520 33.63 3.24 10.53
N PHE A 521 34.21 4.07 9.66
CA PHE A 521 34.93 5.29 10.03
C PHE A 521 34.04 6.35 10.71
N GLU A 522 32.70 6.25 10.62
CA GLU A 522 31.79 7.09 11.43
C GLU A 522 31.91 6.80 12.94
N TYR A 523 32.54 5.68 13.34
CA TYR A 523 32.66 5.22 14.72
C TYR A 523 34.12 5.20 15.18
N GLU A 524 34.64 6.33 15.66
CA GLU A 524 36.04 6.47 16.12
C GLU A 524 36.42 5.39 17.16
N TYR A 525 35.50 5.01 18.05
CA TYR A 525 35.71 3.96 19.06
C TYR A 525 35.88 2.54 18.49
N ALA A 526 35.63 2.33 17.19
CA ALA A 526 35.88 1.05 16.53
C ALA A 526 37.38 0.78 16.31
N PHE A 527 38.20 1.83 16.41
CA PHE A 527 39.65 1.80 16.21
C PHE A 527 40.36 1.98 17.55
N ARG A 528 41.47 1.26 17.75
CA ARG A 528 42.29 1.40 18.97
C ARG A 528 43.00 2.75 19.03
N ASP A 529 43.45 3.23 17.88
CA ASP A 529 44.12 4.50 17.70
C ASP A 529 44.05 4.97 16.23
N LYS A 530 44.44 6.24 15.98
CA LYS A 530 44.51 6.84 14.63
C LYS A 530 45.43 6.08 13.67
N ARG A 531 46.42 5.34 14.17
CA ARG A 531 47.37 4.59 13.33
C ARG A 531 46.68 3.34 12.77
N GLU A 532 45.94 2.60 13.58
CA GLU A 532 45.12 1.47 13.13
C GLU A 532 44.07 1.93 12.12
N GLU A 533 43.40 3.05 12.39
CA GLU A 533 42.44 3.69 11.48
C GLU A 533 43.07 4.03 10.13
N THR A 534 44.24 4.69 10.13
CA THR A 534 45.01 5.02 8.92
C THR A 534 45.41 3.78 8.12
N ILE A 535 45.90 2.73 8.81
CA ILE A 535 46.32 1.48 8.16
C ILE A 535 45.10 0.81 7.52
N PHE A 536 44.00 0.71 8.25
CA PHE A 536 42.77 0.09 7.75
C PHE A 536 42.19 0.85 6.55
N PHE A 537 42.18 2.19 6.59
CA PHE A 537 41.75 3.01 5.45
C PHE A 537 42.58 2.72 4.19
N LYS A 538 43.91 2.65 4.33
CA LYS A 538 44.82 2.33 3.22
C LYS A 538 44.55 0.94 2.65
N GLU A 539 44.40 -0.06 3.51
CA GLU A 539 44.15 -1.44 3.11
C GLU A 539 42.81 -1.57 2.37
N LEU A 540 41.75 -0.93 2.86
CA LEU A 540 40.43 -0.95 2.23
C LEU A 540 40.45 -0.25 0.85
N LEU A 541 41.08 0.93 0.76
CA LEU A 541 41.26 1.65 -0.50
C LEU A 541 42.03 0.80 -1.52
N GLU A 542 43.16 0.21 -1.10
CA GLU A 542 43.97 -0.66 -1.96
C GLU A 542 43.20 -1.91 -2.41
N HIS A 543 42.43 -2.52 -1.51
CA HIS A 543 41.56 -3.65 -1.86
C HIS A 543 40.59 -3.28 -2.99
N ILE A 544 39.87 -2.16 -2.86
CA ILE A 544 38.90 -1.72 -3.87
C ILE A 544 39.59 -1.39 -5.18
N LEU A 545 40.68 -0.61 -5.16
CA LEU A 545 41.42 -0.20 -6.36
C LEU A 545 42.04 -1.39 -7.11
N MET A 546 42.55 -2.39 -6.38
CA MET A 546 43.09 -3.61 -7.02
C MET A 546 42.02 -4.39 -7.78
N GLN A 547 40.78 -4.46 -7.27
CA GLN A 547 39.71 -5.18 -7.97
C GLN A 547 39.37 -4.55 -9.32
N ILE A 548 39.47 -3.22 -9.41
CA ILE A 548 39.22 -2.48 -10.65
C ILE A 548 40.33 -2.75 -11.69
N ARG A 549 41.59 -2.78 -11.26
CA ARG A 549 42.77 -2.87 -12.15
C ARG A 549 42.94 -4.21 -12.87
N PHE A 550 42.47 -5.31 -12.28
CA PHE A 550 42.68 -6.66 -12.84
C PHE A 550 41.54 -7.19 -13.71
N SER A 551 40.55 -6.35 -14.03
CA SER A 551 39.42 -6.76 -14.87
C SER A 551 39.61 -6.42 -16.35
N LEU A 552 39.41 -7.40 -17.24
CA LEU A 552 39.32 -7.17 -18.70
C LEU A 552 37.96 -6.60 -19.14
N THR A 553 36.99 -6.57 -18.24
CA THR A 553 35.65 -6.00 -18.46
C THR A 553 35.45 -4.83 -17.51
N ASP A 554 34.90 -3.73 -18.02
CA ASP A 554 34.70 -2.53 -17.22
C ASP A 554 33.67 -2.80 -16.10
N TYR A 555 34.15 -2.96 -14.87
CA TYR A 555 33.36 -3.08 -13.65
C TYR A 555 33.47 -1.82 -12.77
N SER A 556 34.07 -0.76 -13.28
CA SER A 556 34.35 0.47 -12.54
C SER A 556 33.10 1.01 -11.86
N GLU A 557 31.95 0.95 -12.55
CA GLU A 557 30.64 1.39 -12.03
C GLU A 557 30.20 0.69 -10.72
N TYR A 558 30.61 -0.55 -10.47
CA TYR A 558 30.18 -1.29 -9.26
C TYR A 558 30.91 -0.82 -7.99
N TYR A 559 32.21 -0.53 -8.12
CA TYR A 559 33.04 -0.06 -7.00
C TYR A 559 33.03 1.46 -6.84
N GLN A 560 32.31 2.20 -7.69
CA GLN A 560 32.12 3.64 -7.51
C GLN A 560 31.60 3.94 -6.10
N ILE A 561 30.51 3.29 -5.66
CA ILE A 561 29.84 3.59 -4.38
C ILE A 561 30.76 3.47 -3.17
N PRO A 562 31.48 2.36 -2.93
CA PRO A 562 32.38 2.28 -1.80
C PRO A 562 33.50 3.34 -1.88
N LEU A 563 33.99 3.70 -3.08
CA LEU A 563 34.95 4.80 -3.24
C LEU A 563 34.33 6.18 -3.01
N ARG A 564 33.07 6.41 -3.40
CA ARG A 564 32.29 7.62 -3.09
C ARG A 564 32.21 7.80 -1.57
N LEU A 565 31.92 6.72 -0.85
CA LEU A 565 31.87 6.73 0.61
C LEU A 565 33.24 7.00 1.24
N LEU A 566 34.30 6.37 0.76
CA LEU A 566 35.66 6.66 1.25
C LEU A 566 36.10 8.10 0.95
N PHE A 567 35.71 8.66 -0.20
CA PHE A 567 35.96 10.08 -0.49
C PHE A 567 35.23 10.98 0.50
N LEU A 568 33.96 10.68 0.81
CA LEU A 568 33.21 11.42 1.84
C LEU A 568 33.84 11.28 3.23
N VAL A 569 34.29 10.08 3.61
CA VAL A 569 35.02 9.84 4.86
C VAL A 569 36.28 10.68 4.91
N ALA A 570 37.11 10.63 3.86
CA ALA A 570 38.36 11.37 3.77
C ALA A 570 38.18 12.89 3.76
N ASN A 571 36.98 13.39 3.45
CA ASN A 571 36.70 14.83 3.41
C ASN A 571 35.96 15.35 4.63
N LYS A 572 35.11 14.54 5.27
CA LYS A 572 34.19 15.00 6.32
C LYS A 572 34.47 14.39 7.70
N ILE A 573 35.10 13.22 7.76
CA ILE A 573 35.23 12.45 9.01
C ILE A 573 36.71 12.30 9.38
N PHE A 574 37.52 11.78 8.46
CA PHE A 574 38.93 11.50 8.68
C PHE A 574 39.80 12.27 7.67
N THR A 575 39.97 13.57 7.91
CA THR A 575 40.52 14.50 6.91
C THR A 575 42.01 14.32 6.67
N GLU A 576 42.75 13.72 7.61
CA GLU A 576 44.18 13.48 7.49
C GLU A 576 44.55 12.52 6.35
N VAL A 577 43.60 11.70 5.87
CA VAL A 577 43.83 10.78 4.73
C VAL A 577 43.39 11.35 3.38
N LYS A 578 42.88 12.59 3.32
CA LYS A 578 42.38 13.22 2.08
C LYS A 578 43.39 13.19 0.95
N GLU A 579 44.57 13.74 1.18
CA GLU A 579 45.64 13.81 0.18
C GLU A 579 46.03 12.42 -0.31
N LEU A 580 46.18 11.47 0.63
CA LEU A 580 46.51 10.10 0.29
C LEU A 580 45.42 9.42 -0.56
N PHE A 581 44.14 9.64 -0.23
CA PHE A 581 43.02 9.08 -0.97
C PHE A 581 42.99 9.63 -2.40
N GLU A 582 43.03 10.96 -2.55
CA GLU A 582 42.93 11.62 -3.85
C GLU A 582 44.08 11.20 -4.77
N LEU A 583 45.33 11.26 -4.29
CA LEU A 583 46.50 10.85 -5.08
C LEU A 583 46.42 9.39 -5.52
N LYS A 584 46.16 8.47 -4.59
CA LYS A 584 46.06 7.03 -4.92
C LYS A 584 44.93 6.74 -5.90
N LEU A 585 43.77 7.38 -5.74
CA LEU A 585 42.62 7.20 -6.61
C LEU A 585 42.94 7.69 -8.03
N ILE A 586 43.52 8.89 -8.18
CA ILE A 586 43.89 9.45 -9.49
C ILE A 586 44.95 8.59 -10.18
N ASP A 587 45.95 8.09 -9.44
CA ASP A 587 47.03 7.27 -10.00
C ASP A 587 46.59 5.86 -10.43
N SER A 588 45.66 5.25 -9.68
CA SER A 588 45.42 3.79 -9.78
C SER A 588 44.09 3.41 -10.42
N TYR A 589 43.16 4.36 -10.60
CA TYR A 589 41.80 4.06 -11.07
C TYR A 589 41.70 4.17 -12.58
N ASP A 590 41.58 3.07 -13.33
CA ASP A 590 41.74 3.07 -14.79
C ASP A 590 40.64 3.84 -15.57
N ASP A 591 39.36 3.76 -15.16
CA ASP A 591 38.27 4.40 -15.89
C ASP A 591 38.14 5.89 -15.57
N PHE A 592 38.46 6.75 -16.54
CA PHE A 592 38.49 8.20 -16.36
C PHE A 592 37.10 8.81 -16.11
N TYR A 593 36.03 8.28 -16.72
CA TYR A 593 34.67 8.78 -16.48
C TYR A 593 34.25 8.53 -15.03
N SER A 594 34.36 7.29 -14.56
CA SER A 594 34.01 6.91 -13.20
C SER A 594 34.91 7.57 -12.15
N LEU A 595 36.18 7.83 -12.46
CA LEU A 595 37.06 8.65 -11.62
C LEU A 595 36.44 10.03 -11.38
N LEU A 596 36.08 10.74 -12.46
CA LEU A 596 35.50 12.07 -12.36
C LEU A 596 34.19 12.04 -11.58
N VAL A 597 33.35 11.03 -11.83
CA VAL A 597 32.11 10.79 -11.09
C VAL A 597 32.35 10.67 -9.57
N ILE A 598 33.45 10.05 -9.15
CA ILE A 598 33.82 9.93 -7.72
C ILE A 598 34.35 11.26 -7.17
N LEU A 599 35.23 11.93 -7.90
CA LEU A 599 35.87 13.16 -7.42
C LEU A 599 34.91 14.35 -7.38
N SER A 600 33.94 14.43 -8.31
CA SER A 600 33.01 15.56 -8.41
C SER A 600 31.81 15.48 -7.45
N ILE A 601 31.80 14.52 -6.51
CA ILE A 601 30.70 14.34 -5.56
C ILE A 601 30.58 15.55 -4.64
N ASP A 602 29.34 15.97 -4.38
CA ASP A 602 28.99 17.01 -3.41
C ASP A 602 29.71 18.36 -3.60
N LYS A 603 30.32 18.59 -4.77
CA LYS A 603 31.13 19.79 -5.07
C LYS A 603 32.27 20.03 -4.05
N ILE A 604 32.86 18.95 -3.54
CA ILE A 604 33.96 19.04 -2.59
C ILE A 604 35.26 19.37 -3.36
N PRO A 605 35.99 20.44 -3.00
CA PRO A 605 37.20 20.82 -3.74
C PRO A 605 38.35 19.85 -3.48
N LEU A 606 39.07 19.50 -4.54
CA LEU A 606 40.31 18.73 -4.48
C LEU A 606 41.46 19.57 -3.93
N LEU A 607 42.48 18.90 -3.38
CA LEU A 607 43.74 19.56 -3.04
C LEU A 607 44.50 19.98 -4.30
N GLU A 608 45.31 21.03 -4.21
CA GLU A 608 46.07 21.54 -5.36
C GLU A 608 47.02 20.48 -5.94
N THR A 609 47.66 19.67 -5.09
CA THR A 609 48.50 18.54 -5.53
C THR A 609 47.72 17.51 -6.36
N SER A 610 46.50 17.18 -5.93
CA SER A 610 45.58 16.29 -6.66
C SER A 610 45.08 16.92 -7.96
N LYS A 611 44.81 18.25 -7.97
CA LYS A 611 44.41 18.97 -9.19
C LYS A 611 45.51 18.95 -10.24
N GLU A 612 46.77 19.15 -9.85
CA GLU A 612 47.92 19.07 -10.76
C GLU A 612 48.04 17.68 -11.39
N LEU A 613 47.92 16.62 -10.58
CA LEU A 613 47.97 15.24 -11.05
C LEU A 613 46.80 14.92 -12.01
N LEU A 614 45.60 15.38 -11.67
CA LEU A 614 44.42 15.17 -12.51
C LEU A 614 44.51 15.95 -13.83
N LYS A 615 45.13 17.14 -13.85
CA LYS A 615 45.41 17.89 -15.10
C LYS A 615 46.28 17.08 -16.06
N VAL A 616 47.35 16.44 -15.57
CA VAL A 616 48.22 15.59 -16.39
C VAL A 616 47.42 14.46 -17.03
N ARG A 617 46.56 13.81 -16.25
CA ARG A 617 45.72 12.71 -16.73
C ARG A 617 44.62 13.18 -17.68
N MET A 618 44.07 14.37 -17.48
CA MET A 618 43.12 14.98 -18.40
C MET A 618 43.71 15.20 -19.79
N GLU A 619 44.97 15.62 -19.90
CA GLU A 619 45.63 15.84 -21.20
C GLU A 619 45.65 14.57 -22.07
N THR A 620 45.75 13.39 -21.45
CA THR A 620 45.76 12.09 -22.14
C THR A 620 44.36 11.48 -22.31
N ASP A 621 43.57 11.45 -21.24
CA ASP A 621 42.40 10.57 -21.17
C ASP A 621 41.10 11.27 -21.61
N PHE A 622 40.97 12.58 -21.35
CA PHE A 622 39.74 13.34 -21.64
C PHE A 622 39.42 13.37 -23.12
N LEU A 623 40.40 13.72 -23.96
CA LEU A 623 40.21 13.82 -25.42
C LEU A 623 39.86 12.45 -26.02
N LEU A 624 40.47 11.39 -25.52
CA LEU A 624 40.23 10.02 -25.96
C LEU A 624 38.80 9.59 -25.60
N LEU A 625 38.39 9.78 -24.34
CA LEU A 625 37.06 9.44 -23.87
C LEU A 625 35.96 10.26 -24.57
N LYS A 626 36.16 11.58 -24.72
CA LYS A 626 35.21 12.46 -25.44
C LYS A 626 35.02 12.01 -26.89
N ARG A 627 36.08 11.62 -27.60
CA ARG A 627 35.99 11.04 -28.95
C ARG A 627 35.24 9.71 -28.95
N GLN A 628 35.49 8.83 -27.98
CA GLN A 628 34.80 7.54 -27.88
C GLN A 628 33.29 7.71 -27.63
N LEU A 629 32.90 8.58 -26.70
CA LEU A 629 31.48 8.87 -26.40
C LEU A 629 30.78 9.50 -27.60
N LYS A 630 31.45 10.42 -28.31
CA LYS A 630 30.91 11.05 -29.52
C LYS A 630 30.69 10.03 -30.63
N ASN A 631 31.63 9.12 -30.85
CA ASN A 631 31.48 8.03 -31.83
C ASN A 631 30.35 7.05 -31.47
N ARG A 632 29.95 6.98 -30.20
CA ARG A 632 28.81 6.18 -29.71
C ARG A 632 27.49 6.97 -29.65
N ASN A 633 27.47 8.22 -30.12
CA ASN A 633 26.32 9.14 -30.03
C ASN A 633 25.81 9.36 -28.60
N GLN A 634 26.70 9.40 -27.59
CA GLN A 634 26.35 9.62 -26.18
C GLN A 634 26.59 11.07 -25.75
N GLU A 635 25.91 12.03 -26.39
CA GLU A 635 26.10 13.48 -26.12
C GLU A 635 25.76 13.87 -24.66
N ASP A 636 24.76 13.25 -24.05
CA ASP A 636 24.40 13.50 -22.65
C ASP A 636 25.56 13.21 -21.68
N LYS A 637 26.30 12.11 -21.91
CA LYS A 637 27.48 11.76 -21.10
C LYS A 637 28.64 12.72 -21.32
N ILE A 638 28.78 13.30 -22.52
CA ILE A 638 29.81 14.31 -22.79
C ILE A 638 29.49 15.59 -22.00
N HIS A 639 28.23 16.03 -22.02
CA HIS A 639 27.81 17.20 -21.25
C HIS A 639 28.01 17.00 -19.74
N GLU A 640 27.67 15.82 -19.23
CA GLU A 640 27.89 15.45 -17.83
C GLU A 640 29.38 15.51 -17.46
N LEU A 641 30.24 14.98 -18.31
CA LEU A 641 31.69 14.94 -18.12
C LEU A 641 32.29 16.36 -18.10
N GLU A 642 31.86 17.24 -19.00
CA GLU A 642 32.28 18.64 -19.00
C GLU A 642 31.85 19.38 -17.73
N LYS A 643 30.65 19.10 -17.23
CA LYS A 643 30.14 19.66 -15.97
C LYS A 643 30.91 19.17 -14.75
N MET A 644 31.34 17.90 -14.71
CA MET A 644 32.17 17.38 -13.62
C MET A 644 33.51 18.10 -13.54
N ILE A 645 34.14 18.38 -14.68
CA ILE A 645 35.42 19.13 -14.74
C ILE A 645 35.24 20.56 -14.23
N GLU A 646 34.13 21.21 -14.61
CA GLU A 646 33.79 22.55 -14.13
C GLU A 646 33.60 22.57 -12.60
N ILE A 647 32.91 21.57 -12.05
CA ILE A 647 32.73 21.40 -10.60
C ILE A 647 34.06 21.24 -9.86
N LEU A 648 35.04 20.57 -10.48
CA LEU A 648 36.35 20.35 -9.89
C LEU A 648 37.28 21.57 -9.99
N GLU A 649 36.83 22.67 -10.61
CA GLU A 649 37.59 23.92 -10.81
C GLU A 649 38.96 23.69 -11.48
N ILE A 650 39.04 22.71 -12.37
CA ILE A 650 40.27 22.41 -13.10
C ILE A 650 40.27 23.34 -14.32
N GLU A 651 41.04 24.43 -14.26
CA GLU A 651 41.16 25.39 -15.35
C GLU A 651 41.33 24.71 -16.71
N LYS A 652 40.41 24.97 -17.64
CA LYS A 652 40.61 24.65 -19.06
C LYS A 652 41.64 25.65 -19.59
N LYS A 653 42.83 25.18 -19.97
CA LYS A 653 43.60 25.91 -20.97
C LYS A 653 42.72 25.95 -22.22
N GLU A 654 42.26 27.15 -22.59
CA GLU A 654 41.63 27.41 -23.88
C GLU A 654 42.57 26.87 -24.97
N SER A 655 42.10 25.85 -25.69
CA SER A 655 42.78 25.26 -26.84
C SER A 655 42.55 26.09 -28.09
#